data_AF-A0A2A4X3U1-F1
#
_entry.id   AF-A0A2A4X3U1-F1
#
_cell.length_a   1.000
_cell.length_b   1.000
_cell.length_c   1.000
_cell.angle_alpha   90.00
_cell.angle_beta   90.00
_cell.angle_gamma   90.00
#
_symmetry.space_group_name_H-M   'P 1'
#
loop_
_entity.id
_entity.type
_entity.pdbx_description
1 polymer ?
#
loop_
_entity_poly.entity_id
_entity_poly.type
_entity_poly.pdbx_seq_one_letter_code
_entity_poly.pdbx_strand_id
1 'polypeptide(L)'
;MLATKRLISSFILSIGAIACTSVAWSQSGTTVFDGDWPDHHGGKFAQRYSPLDQINAENVGELEVAWSFNTGPIGPSAEFNNPSTPIAIDGVLYVTMGNTRNVGAIDAATGQLLWLWRPQEGERFDHAPRKGAGRGLSHYRSNGEDRILSITPGFQLVSLDAKTGIPDPNFGENGSVDLFMGLRNAEDDRYDDIDIGSSMPPFVMNDVVVVGPAHRVGMRPRSKSNVKGDVRAYDARTGEHLWTFHTIPERGEVGFETWLDGGVEFTGNAGVWATMSGDPEMGHLYLPVESATGDRFGGDRPGDNLFANALVAVDIKTGERQWHFQLIHHDIWDWDNPSAPVVADLPNGRKIVMQVTKQNWVYTFDRLTGEPVWPIEELPVPAGDVPGEWYAATQPFPTKPAPFDRQGVSEDDIIDFTPELRAAAMEAVSDFRFGPNLYTPPSLVDAADGTRGVLSLPSSTGGANWEGSAMDPETGIIYVPSRTALALLSVGNDPDSDLAYSMAFGVRVPRVQGLDVIKPPYGRITAIDMNTGDHVFQVANADTPDRIKNHPALQGVDLPRTGVPTRAGLVLTKTLLFAGEGGGGPGASPIFRAYDKQTGEIVAEIDLPNMQSGQPMTYEVDGKQYIAMFVSGNAGATQLVALALP
;
A
#
# COMPACT_ATOMS: atom_id res chain seq x y z
N MET A 1 78.54 -41.37 -8.22
CA MET A 1 77.18 -41.11 -7.71
C MET A 1 76.75 -39.74 -8.21
N LEU A 2 75.83 -39.73 -9.18
CA LEU A 2 75.39 -38.54 -9.89
C LEU A 2 74.38 -37.71 -9.09
N ALA A 3 74.44 -36.40 -9.30
CA ALA A 3 73.62 -35.35 -8.72
C ALA A 3 72.17 -35.35 -9.22
N THR A 4 71.22 -34.84 -8.42
CA THR A 4 70.25 -33.84 -8.90
C THR A 4 69.53 -33.13 -7.73
N LYS A 5 69.63 -31.79 -7.74
CA LYS A 5 68.73 -30.85 -7.06
C LYS A 5 67.38 -30.85 -7.79
N ARG A 6 66.26 -30.67 -7.07
CA ARG A 6 65.01 -30.18 -7.65
C ARG A 6 64.51 -28.96 -6.89
N LEU A 7 64.44 -27.85 -7.63
CA LEU A 7 63.62 -26.68 -7.32
C LEU A 7 62.15 -27.10 -7.32
N ILE A 8 61.36 -26.55 -6.40
CA ILE A 8 59.91 -26.44 -6.57
C ILE A 8 59.58 -24.95 -6.60
N SER A 9 59.00 -24.56 -7.73
CA SER A 9 58.67 -23.21 -8.15
C SER A 9 57.63 -22.54 -7.27
N SER A 10 57.86 -21.25 -7.01
CA SER A 10 56.85 -20.29 -6.58
C SER A 10 55.84 -20.09 -7.72
N PHE A 11 54.57 -20.45 -7.49
CA PHE A 11 53.46 -20.01 -8.33
C PHE A 11 52.63 -18.99 -7.54
N ILE A 12 52.41 -17.86 -8.20
CA ILE A 12 51.66 -16.69 -7.77
C ILE A 12 50.20 -17.07 -7.59
N LEU A 13 49.63 -16.75 -6.42
CA LEU A 13 48.17 -16.78 -6.19
C LEU A 13 47.71 -15.33 -5.99
N SER A 14 47.43 -14.69 -7.12
CA SER A 14 46.60 -13.49 -7.18
C SER A 14 45.17 -13.93 -6.84
N ILE A 15 44.75 -13.78 -5.59
CA ILE A 15 43.35 -13.91 -5.20
C ILE A 15 42.66 -12.65 -5.69
N GLY A 16 42.06 -12.73 -6.88
CA GLY A 16 41.05 -11.76 -7.31
C GLY A 16 39.85 -11.90 -6.39
N ALA A 17 39.55 -10.84 -5.64
CA ALA A 17 38.26 -10.69 -5.00
C ALA A 17 37.20 -10.53 -6.11
N ILE A 18 36.63 -11.65 -6.54
CA ILE A 18 35.37 -11.62 -7.27
C ILE A 18 34.32 -11.33 -6.20
N ALA A 19 33.89 -10.08 -6.13
CA ALA A 19 32.62 -9.73 -5.52
C ALA A 19 31.55 -10.56 -6.24
N CYS A 20 31.01 -11.58 -5.57
CA CYS A 20 29.80 -12.25 -6.02
C CYS A 20 28.67 -11.25 -5.82
N THR A 21 28.46 -10.36 -6.79
CA THR A 21 27.16 -9.72 -6.97
C THR A 21 26.18 -10.84 -7.30
N SER A 22 25.25 -11.08 -6.38
CA SER A 22 24.08 -11.94 -6.56
C SER A 22 23.23 -11.37 -7.69
N VAL A 23 23.56 -11.73 -8.93
CA VAL A 23 22.70 -11.48 -10.08
C VAL A 23 21.61 -12.54 -10.04
N ALA A 24 20.62 -12.34 -9.18
CA ALA A 24 19.32 -12.94 -9.39
C ALA A 24 18.84 -12.43 -10.75
N TRP A 25 18.74 -13.34 -11.73
CA TRP A 25 18.16 -13.00 -13.02
C TRP A 25 16.72 -12.58 -12.74
N SER A 26 16.46 -11.27 -12.81
CA SER A 26 15.08 -10.78 -12.81
C SER A 26 14.36 -11.52 -13.93
N GLN A 27 13.21 -12.10 -13.61
CA GLN A 27 12.39 -12.79 -14.60
C GLN A 27 11.96 -11.83 -15.74
N SER A 28 11.95 -10.52 -15.52
CA SER A 28 11.71 -9.54 -16.59
C SER A 28 12.89 -9.39 -17.57
N GLY A 29 14.08 -9.92 -17.24
CA GLY A 29 15.32 -9.65 -17.98
C GLY A 29 15.79 -8.19 -17.88
N THR A 30 15.17 -7.40 -17.00
CA THR A 30 15.43 -5.97 -16.79
C THR A 30 15.42 -5.66 -15.29
N THR A 31 16.08 -4.57 -14.88
CA THR A 31 16.20 -4.21 -13.46
C THR A 31 16.30 -2.69 -13.27
N VAL A 32 16.05 -2.22 -12.05
CA VAL A 32 16.35 -0.82 -11.68
C VAL A 32 17.84 -0.45 -11.81
N PHE A 33 18.74 -1.44 -11.79
CA PHE A 33 20.17 -1.22 -11.99
C PHE A 33 20.54 -0.98 -13.45
N ASP A 34 19.68 -1.37 -14.38
CA ASP A 34 19.83 -1.10 -15.81
C ASP A 34 19.08 0.18 -16.24
N GLY A 35 18.49 0.91 -15.28
CA GLY A 35 17.72 2.13 -15.52
C GLY A 35 16.22 1.92 -15.74
N ASP A 36 15.73 0.68 -15.70
CA ASP A 36 14.30 0.38 -15.87
C ASP A 36 13.50 0.50 -14.56
N TRP A 37 12.18 0.37 -14.63
CA TRP A 37 11.27 0.23 -13.49
C TRP A 37 10.25 -0.88 -13.79
N PRO A 38 10.66 -2.16 -13.72
CA PRO A 38 9.89 -3.28 -14.29
C PRO A 38 8.66 -3.70 -13.48
N ASP A 39 8.51 -3.21 -12.25
CA ASP A 39 7.48 -3.60 -11.31
C ASP A 39 6.84 -2.39 -10.65
N HIS A 40 5.63 -2.54 -10.09
CA HIS A 40 4.91 -1.48 -9.38
C HIS A 40 5.77 -0.73 -8.33
N HIS A 41 6.69 -1.43 -7.66
CA HIS A 41 7.59 -0.87 -6.65
C HIS A 41 9.08 -0.90 -7.06
N GLY A 42 9.36 -0.97 -8.37
CA GLY A 42 10.71 -1.06 -8.94
C GLY A 42 11.30 -2.47 -8.93
N GLY A 43 10.87 -3.34 -8.01
CA GLY A 43 11.24 -4.75 -8.00
C GLY A 43 10.39 -5.57 -7.04
N LYS A 44 10.68 -6.87 -6.98
CA LYS A 44 9.92 -7.85 -6.16
C LYS A 44 10.04 -7.63 -4.65
N PHE A 45 11.08 -6.92 -4.20
CA PHE A 45 11.31 -6.58 -2.80
C PHE A 45 10.50 -5.37 -2.30
N ALA A 46 9.77 -4.69 -3.19
CA ALA A 46 8.94 -3.54 -2.86
C ALA A 46 9.66 -2.35 -2.19
N GLN A 47 10.90 -2.08 -2.59
CA GLN A 47 11.74 -1.05 -1.97
C GLN A 47 11.51 0.37 -2.51
N ARG A 48 10.93 0.52 -3.70
CA ARG A 48 10.78 1.82 -4.40
C ARG A 48 12.09 2.61 -4.52
N TYR A 49 13.20 1.88 -4.69
CA TYR A 49 14.56 2.40 -4.81
C TYR A 49 15.08 2.24 -6.23
N SER A 50 15.80 3.25 -6.71
CA SER A 50 16.63 3.19 -7.91
C SER A 50 18.07 3.61 -7.58
N PRO A 51 19.08 2.91 -8.12
CA PRO A 51 20.49 3.26 -7.95
C PRO A 51 20.92 4.46 -8.82
N LEU A 52 20.05 4.99 -9.69
CA LEU A 52 20.35 6.14 -10.53
C LEU A 52 20.72 7.36 -9.68
N ASP A 53 21.75 8.10 -10.11
CA ASP A 53 22.31 9.25 -9.39
C ASP A 53 22.57 10.48 -10.29
N GLN A 54 22.08 10.46 -11.54
CA GLN A 54 22.18 11.62 -12.45
C GLN A 54 21.48 12.85 -11.85
N ILE A 55 20.29 12.66 -11.28
CA ILE A 55 19.61 13.68 -10.48
C ILE A 55 20.11 13.60 -9.03
N ASN A 56 20.66 14.68 -8.52
CA ASN A 56 21.26 14.75 -7.20
C ASN A 56 21.13 16.16 -6.58
N ALA A 57 21.66 16.35 -5.38
CA ALA A 57 21.48 17.59 -4.63
C ALA A 57 22.03 18.85 -5.32
N GLU A 58 22.97 18.71 -6.27
CA GLU A 58 23.58 19.85 -6.96
C GLU A 58 22.71 20.36 -8.12
N ASN A 59 21.87 19.50 -8.72
CA ASN A 59 21.14 19.81 -9.95
C ASN A 59 19.62 19.60 -9.87
N VAL A 60 19.09 19.00 -8.79
CA VAL A 60 17.65 18.68 -8.67
C VAL A 60 16.73 19.90 -8.76
N GLY A 61 17.21 21.08 -8.41
CA GLY A 61 16.47 22.34 -8.58
C GLY A 61 16.28 22.79 -10.04
N GLU A 62 16.93 22.12 -11.00
CA GLU A 62 16.83 22.41 -12.44
C GLU A 62 15.84 21.49 -13.16
N LEU A 63 15.15 20.59 -12.45
CA LEU A 63 14.17 19.69 -13.06
C LEU A 63 13.01 20.47 -13.69
N GLU A 64 12.68 20.08 -14.93
CA GLU A 64 11.52 20.61 -15.66
C GLU A 64 10.66 19.47 -16.22
N VAL A 65 9.42 19.81 -16.58
CA VAL A 65 8.52 18.86 -17.29
C VAL A 65 9.08 18.64 -18.70
N ALA A 66 9.70 17.48 -18.91
CA ALA A 66 10.23 17.07 -20.21
C ALA A 66 9.09 16.76 -21.20
N TRP A 67 8.05 16.08 -20.72
CA TRP A 67 6.81 15.85 -21.46
C TRP A 67 5.63 15.56 -20.52
N SER A 68 4.41 15.69 -21.04
CA SER A 68 3.18 15.32 -20.34
C SER A 68 2.19 14.62 -21.28
N PHE A 69 1.44 13.66 -20.76
CA PHE A 69 0.41 12.92 -21.48
C PHE A 69 -0.95 13.08 -20.80
N ASN A 70 -1.92 13.68 -21.51
CA ASN A 70 -3.26 13.95 -20.98
C ASN A 70 -4.19 12.75 -21.17
N THR A 71 -4.70 12.18 -20.07
CA THR A 71 -5.62 11.02 -20.12
C THR A 71 -7.10 11.41 -20.22
N GLY A 72 -7.44 12.70 -20.17
CA GLY A 72 -8.81 13.20 -20.20
C GLY A 72 -9.69 12.67 -21.35
N PRO A 73 -9.17 12.52 -22.58
CA PRO A 73 -9.93 11.94 -23.70
C PRO A 73 -10.12 10.41 -23.64
N ILE A 74 -9.54 9.71 -22.65
CA ILE A 74 -9.53 8.26 -22.58
C ILE A 74 -10.69 7.74 -21.73
N GLY A 75 -11.52 6.90 -22.35
CA GLY A 75 -12.70 6.30 -21.69
C GLY A 75 -13.98 7.12 -21.89
N PRO A 76 -15.11 6.65 -21.32
CA PRO A 76 -16.42 7.28 -21.52
C PRO A 76 -16.58 8.62 -20.80
N SER A 77 -15.72 8.92 -19.83
CA SER A 77 -15.70 10.15 -19.05
C SER A 77 -14.29 10.45 -18.59
N ALA A 78 -14.00 11.73 -18.38
CA ALA A 78 -12.69 12.17 -17.91
C ALA A 78 -12.37 11.57 -16.53
N GLU A 79 -11.12 11.17 -16.39
CA GLU A 79 -10.55 10.70 -15.12
C GLU A 79 -9.98 11.89 -14.34
N PHE A 80 -10.40 12.03 -13.08
CA PHE A 80 -9.97 13.11 -12.18
C PHE A 80 -9.11 12.62 -11.01
N ASN A 81 -8.78 11.32 -10.99
CA ASN A 81 -7.87 10.73 -10.03
C ASN A 81 -7.30 9.43 -10.61
N ASN A 82 -6.00 9.39 -10.87
CA ASN A 82 -5.33 8.16 -11.29
C ASN A 82 -4.21 7.82 -10.29
N PRO A 83 -4.39 6.76 -9.47
CA PRO A 83 -3.41 6.36 -8.48
C PRO A 83 -2.33 5.41 -9.02
N SER A 84 -2.27 5.20 -10.34
CA SER A 84 -1.39 4.23 -10.97
C SER A 84 0.09 4.58 -10.84
N THR A 85 0.92 3.55 -10.66
CA THR A 85 2.37 3.64 -10.86
C THR A 85 2.70 3.03 -12.22
N PRO A 86 3.25 3.79 -13.18
CA PRO A 86 3.79 3.24 -14.42
C PRO A 86 4.88 2.20 -14.17
N ILE A 87 5.04 1.27 -15.12
CA ILE A 87 6.27 0.46 -15.24
C ILE A 87 7.03 0.90 -16.50
N ALA A 88 8.36 0.97 -16.40
CA ALA A 88 9.26 1.35 -17.50
C ALA A 88 10.14 0.15 -17.87
N ILE A 89 10.09 -0.26 -19.13
CA ILE A 89 10.83 -1.43 -19.63
C ILE A 89 11.34 -1.10 -21.03
N ASP A 90 12.65 -1.20 -21.25
CA ASP A 90 13.27 -1.05 -22.57
C ASP A 90 12.85 0.25 -23.31
N GLY A 91 12.75 1.36 -22.58
CA GLY A 91 12.35 2.67 -23.13
C GLY A 91 10.84 2.84 -23.39
N VAL A 92 9.99 1.95 -22.90
CA VAL A 92 8.53 2.04 -23.00
C VAL A 92 7.92 2.13 -21.59
N LEU A 93 7.03 3.10 -21.40
CA LEU A 93 6.15 3.18 -20.23
C LEU A 93 4.85 2.45 -20.50
N TYR A 94 4.50 1.54 -19.59
CA TYR A 94 3.19 0.89 -19.56
C TYR A 94 2.36 1.43 -18.40
N VAL A 95 1.12 1.81 -18.70
CA VAL A 95 0.24 2.48 -17.73
C VAL A 95 -1.19 2.00 -17.83
N THR A 96 -1.91 2.13 -16.72
CA THR A 96 -3.38 2.10 -16.72
C THR A 96 -3.95 3.52 -16.73
N MET A 97 -5.04 3.72 -17.48
CA MET A 97 -5.64 5.03 -17.63
C MET A 97 -7.15 4.97 -17.88
N GLY A 98 -7.86 6.01 -17.43
CA GLY A 98 -9.28 6.19 -17.65
C GLY A 98 -10.16 5.36 -16.70
N ASN A 99 -11.43 5.74 -16.62
CA ASN A 99 -12.39 5.13 -15.70
C ASN A 99 -12.68 3.63 -15.97
N THR A 100 -12.29 3.13 -17.14
CA THR A 100 -12.44 1.75 -17.61
C THR A 100 -11.16 0.91 -17.51
N ARG A 101 -10.08 1.41 -16.89
CA ARG A 101 -8.79 0.69 -16.77
C ARG A 101 -8.22 0.26 -18.12
N ASN A 102 -8.13 1.21 -19.05
CA ASN A 102 -7.45 0.95 -20.32
C ASN A 102 -5.96 0.75 -20.04
N VAL A 103 -5.30 -0.09 -20.84
CA VAL A 103 -3.86 -0.33 -20.77
C VAL A 103 -3.22 0.35 -21.97
N GLY A 104 -2.17 1.14 -21.75
CA GLY A 104 -1.45 1.81 -22.83
C GLY A 104 0.05 1.64 -22.73
N ALA A 105 0.71 1.68 -23.88
CA ALA A 105 2.16 1.83 -23.99
C ALA A 105 2.50 3.21 -24.54
N ILE A 106 3.48 3.85 -23.91
CA ILE A 106 3.92 5.21 -24.21
C ILE A 106 5.43 5.17 -24.39
N ASP A 107 5.94 5.82 -25.43
CA ASP A 107 7.37 6.05 -25.59
C ASP A 107 7.90 6.88 -24.41
N ALA A 108 8.83 6.33 -23.65
CA ALA A 108 9.23 6.89 -22.36
C ALA A 108 10.06 8.18 -22.48
N ALA A 109 10.67 8.43 -23.64
CA ALA A 109 11.44 9.65 -23.89
C ALA A 109 10.56 10.81 -24.39
N THR A 110 9.49 10.52 -25.12
CA THR A 110 8.70 11.54 -25.84
C THR A 110 7.27 11.70 -25.36
N GLY A 111 6.73 10.74 -24.60
CA GLY A 111 5.33 10.72 -24.21
C GLY A 111 4.38 10.31 -25.36
N GLN A 112 4.90 9.78 -26.48
CA GLN A 112 4.08 9.34 -27.60
C GLN A 112 3.32 8.04 -27.27
N LEU A 113 2.00 8.04 -27.43
CA LEU A 113 1.20 6.81 -27.33
C LEU A 113 1.55 5.86 -28.47
N LEU A 114 1.98 4.64 -28.14
CA LEU A 114 2.34 3.58 -29.06
C LEU A 114 1.15 2.67 -29.37
N TRP A 115 0.44 2.24 -28.33
CA TRP A 115 -0.80 1.47 -28.45
C TRP A 115 -1.69 1.68 -27.23
N LEU A 116 -2.99 1.37 -27.39
CA LEU A 116 -3.99 1.43 -26.33
C LEU A 116 -4.95 0.23 -26.47
N TRP A 117 -5.13 -0.49 -25.37
CA TRP A 117 -6.10 -1.57 -25.24
C TRP A 117 -7.19 -1.18 -24.23
N ARG A 118 -8.44 -1.55 -24.53
CA ARG A 118 -9.61 -1.27 -23.69
C ARG A 118 -10.36 -2.56 -23.39
N PRO A 119 -10.63 -2.90 -22.12
CA PRO A 119 -11.50 -4.01 -21.77
C PRO A 119 -12.96 -3.73 -22.20
N GLN A 120 -13.69 -4.76 -22.62
CA GLN A 120 -15.07 -4.67 -23.12
C GLN A 120 -15.99 -5.57 -22.29
N GLU A 121 -16.33 -5.13 -21.08
CA GLU A 121 -16.90 -6.02 -20.05
C GLU A 121 -18.43 -5.91 -19.89
N GLY A 122 -19.06 -4.93 -20.53
CA GLY A 122 -20.51 -4.72 -20.46
C GLY A 122 -21.01 -4.60 -19.02
N GLU A 123 -22.04 -5.38 -18.67
CA GLU A 123 -22.64 -5.39 -17.33
C GLU A 123 -21.62 -5.72 -16.24
N ARG A 124 -20.60 -6.57 -16.50
CA ARG A 124 -19.55 -6.85 -15.50
C ARG A 124 -18.82 -5.60 -15.05
N PHE A 125 -18.58 -4.63 -15.94
CA PHE A 125 -18.01 -3.33 -15.56
C PHE A 125 -19.00 -2.50 -14.76
N ASP A 126 -20.29 -2.52 -15.11
CA ASP A 126 -21.33 -1.74 -14.44
C ASP A 126 -21.53 -2.19 -12.98
N HIS A 127 -21.35 -3.49 -12.71
CA HIS A 127 -21.51 -4.07 -11.37
C HIS A 127 -20.19 -4.19 -10.58
N ALA A 128 -19.03 -4.03 -11.24
CA ALA A 128 -17.71 -4.14 -10.64
C ALA A 128 -17.53 -3.30 -9.35
N PRO A 129 -17.06 -3.88 -8.23
CA PRO A 129 -16.83 -3.17 -6.98
C PRO A 129 -15.59 -2.26 -7.04
N ARG A 130 -14.64 -2.54 -7.95
CA ARG A 130 -13.35 -1.84 -8.05
C ARG A 130 -13.12 -1.30 -9.47
N LYS A 131 -13.61 -0.09 -9.74
CA LYS A 131 -13.50 0.62 -11.03
C LYS A 131 -12.31 1.61 -11.07
N GLY A 132 -12.20 2.40 -12.15
CA GLY A 132 -11.13 3.38 -12.35
C GLY A 132 -9.85 2.75 -12.93
N ALA A 133 -8.81 3.56 -13.13
CA ALA A 133 -7.53 3.09 -13.67
C ALA A 133 -6.85 2.00 -12.85
N GLY A 134 -7.27 1.71 -11.62
CA GLY A 134 -6.49 0.84 -10.74
C GLY A 134 -5.13 1.46 -10.40
N ARG A 135 -4.18 0.66 -9.94
CA ARG A 135 -2.91 1.16 -9.37
C ARG A 135 -1.65 0.76 -10.13
N GLY A 136 -1.76 0.01 -11.22
CA GLY A 136 -0.60 -0.32 -12.03
C GLY A 136 -0.82 -1.55 -12.90
N LEU A 137 0.29 -2.08 -13.37
CA LEU A 137 0.41 -3.25 -14.23
C LEU A 137 1.51 -4.16 -13.71
N SER A 138 1.56 -5.36 -14.26
CA SER A 138 2.69 -6.27 -14.07
C SER A 138 3.27 -6.71 -15.39
N HIS A 139 4.53 -7.13 -15.33
CA HIS A 139 5.29 -7.57 -16.49
C HIS A 139 5.71 -9.03 -16.34
N TYR A 140 5.68 -9.75 -17.46
CA TYR A 140 6.19 -11.11 -17.56
C TYR A 140 7.02 -11.25 -18.84
N ARG A 141 8.23 -11.78 -18.70
CA ARG A 141 9.10 -12.12 -19.83
C ARG A 141 9.67 -13.51 -19.64
N SER A 142 9.59 -14.36 -20.66
CA SER A 142 10.21 -15.69 -20.65
C SER A 142 10.27 -16.25 -22.07
N ASN A 143 11.39 -16.88 -22.45
CA ASN A 143 11.52 -17.61 -23.72
C ASN A 143 11.10 -16.83 -24.98
N GLY A 144 11.29 -15.51 -25.00
CA GLY A 144 10.90 -14.63 -26.11
C GLY A 144 9.46 -14.12 -26.07
N GLU A 145 8.66 -14.55 -25.09
CA GLU A 145 7.36 -13.93 -24.77
C GLU A 145 7.59 -12.71 -23.88
N ASP A 146 6.86 -11.64 -24.20
CA ASP A 146 6.93 -10.37 -23.49
C ASP A 146 5.51 -9.84 -23.28
N ARG A 147 5.08 -9.75 -22.02
CA ARG A 147 3.67 -9.62 -21.64
C ARG A 147 3.44 -8.56 -20.58
N ILE A 148 2.36 -7.82 -20.77
CA ILE A 148 1.78 -6.91 -19.80
C ILE A 148 0.52 -7.54 -19.24
N LEU A 149 0.47 -7.70 -17.92
CA LEU A 149 -0.61 -8.33 -17.18
C LEU A 149 -1.41 -7.29 -16.41
N SER A 150 -2.74 -7.45 -16.41
CA SER A 150 -3.66 -6.57 -15.68
C SER A 150 -4.85 -7.37 -15.15
N ILE A 151 -5.50 -6.86 -14.10
CA ILE A 151 -6.81 -7.33 -13.66
C ILE A 151 -7.83 -6.25 -14.03
N THR A 152 -8.82 -6.60 -14.85
CA THR A 152 -9.85 -5.67 -15.31
C THR A 152 -10.89 -5.37 -14.20
N PRO A 153 -11.67 -4.28 -14.29
CA PRO A 153 -12.72 -3.99 -13.33
C PRO A 153 -13.73 -5.14 -13.13
N GLY A 154 -14.14 -5.80 -14.22
CA GLY A 154 -15.00 -7.00 -14.21
C GLY A 154 -14.29 -8.29 -13.80
N PHE A 155 -13.15 -8.19 -13.13
CA PHE A 155 -12.40 -9.27 -12.49
C PHE A 155 -11.92 -10.36 -13.47
N GLN A 156 -11.31 -9.93 -14.58
CA GLN A 156 -10.59 -10.81 -15.49
C GLN A 156 -9.08 -10.55 -15.40
N LEU A 157 -8.28 -11.62 -15.26
CA LEU A 157 -6.84 -11.54 -15.43
C LEU A 157 -6.53 -11.59 -16.93
N VAL A 158 -5.88 -10.57 -17.47
CA VAL A 158 -5.58 -10.45 -18.90
C VAL A 158 -4.08 -10.40 -19.16
N SER A 159 -3.65 -11.03 -20.26
CA SER A 159 -2.27 -11.01 -20.76
C SER A 159 -2.24 -10.35 -22.14
N LEU A 160 -1.45 -9.29 -22.28
CA LEU A 160 -1.31 -8.50 -23.50
C LEU A 160 0.12 -8.57 -24.01
N ASP A 161 0.30 -8.70 -25.31
CA ASP A 161 1.61 -8.56 -25.95
C ASP A 161 2.19 -7.15 -25.71
N ALA A 162 3.38 -7.07 -25.11
CA ALA A 162 3.97 -5.80 -24.68
C ALA A 162 4.23 -4.83 -25.85
N LYS A 163 4.44 -5.34 -27.06
CA LYS A 163 4.73 -4.52 -28.24
C LYS A 163 3.47 -4.01 -28.94
N THR A 164 2.38 -4.78 -28.91
CA THR A 164 1.19 -4.53 -29.75
C THR A 164 -0.08 -4.27 -28.97
N GLY A 165 -0.13 -4.63 -27.68
CA GLY A 165 -1.34 -4.58 -26.86
C GLY A 165 -2.41 -5.61 -27.24
N ILE A 166 -2.09 -6.54 -28.15
CA ILE A 166 -3.02 -7.61 -28.57
C ILE A 166 -3.06 -8.68 -27.47
N PRO A 167 -4.26 -9.14 -27.04
CA PRO A 167 -4.37 -10.22 -26.07
C PRO A 167 -3.63 -11.49 -26.50
N ASP A 168 -2.97 -12.17 -25.56
CA ASP A 168 -2.25 -13.41 -25.83
C ASP A 168 -3.24 -14.56 -26.10
N PRO A 169 -3.35 -15.07 -27.34
CA PRO A 169 -4.32 -16.11 -27.67
C PRO A 169 -4.10 -17.43 -26.90
N ASN A 170 -2.93 -17.64 -26.29
CA ASN A 170 -2.61 -18.86 -25.54
C ASN A 170 -2.85 -18.74 -24.02
N PHE A 171 -3.26 -17.55 -23.54
CA PHE A 171 -3.48 -17.31 -22.12
C PHE A 171 -4.98 -17.42 -21.78
N GLY A 172 -5.33 -18.38 -20.92
CA GLY A 172 -6.71 -18.66 -20.53
C GLY A 172 -7.63 -18.88 -21.73
N GLU A 173 -8.78 -18.23 -21.72
CA GLU A 173 -9.67 -18.12 -22.87
C GLU A 173 -9.32 -16.88 -23.72
N ASN A 174 -8.47 -17.10 -24.73
CA ASN A 174 -8.11 -16.10 -25.75
C ASN A 174 -7.62 -14.76 -25.18
N GLY A 175 -6.71 -14.83 -24.19
CA GLY A 175 -6.05 -13.69 -23.56
C GLY A 175 -6.57 -13.33 -22.18
N SER A 176 -7.53 -14.09 -21.64
CA SER A 176 -8.16 -13.78 -20.36
C SER A 176 -8.50 -15.00 -19.52
N VAL A 177 -8.39 -14.88 -18.19
CA VAL A 177 -8.87 -15.84 -17.20
C VAL A 177 -10.00 -15.19 -16.41
N ASP A 178 -11.16 -15.84 -16.35
CA ASP A 178 -12.29 -15.39 -15.55
C ASP A 178 -12.06 -15.70 -14.06
N LEU A 179 -11.81 -14.67 -13.26
CA LEU A 179 -11.48 -14.85 -11.85
C LEU A 179 -12.72 -15.09 -10.99
N PHE A 180 -13.96 -15.02 -11.49
CA PHE A 180 -15.11 -15.48 -10.71
C PHE A 180 -15.18 -17.01 -10.58
N MET A 181 -14.51 -17.75 -11.47
CA MET A 181 -14.53 -19.21 -11.44
C MET A 181 -13.75 -19.76 -10.25
N GLY A 182 -14.41 -20.64 -9.49
CA GLY A 182 -13.84 -21.29 -8.31
C GLY A 182 -13.85 -20.44 -7.03
N LEU A 183 -14.54 -19.29 -7.01
CA LEU A 183 -14.73 -18.52 -5.78
C LEU A 183 -15.64 -19.25 -4.79
N ARG A 184 -15.27 -19.22 -3.51
CA ARG A 184 -16.08 -19.73 -2.41
C ARG A 184 -17.04 -18.65 -1.90
N ASN A 185 -18.24 -19.07 -1.50
CA ASN A 185 -19.35 -18.19 -1.08
C ASN A 185 -19.79 -17.19 -2.17
N ALA A 186 -19.58 -17.52 -3.44
CA ALA A 186 -19.94 -16.65 -4.57
C ALA A 186 -21.42 -16.73 -4.98
N GLU A 187 -22.15 -17.75 -4.52
CA GLU A 187 -23.58 -17.89 -4.76
C GLU A 187 -24.35 -17.35 -3.53
N ASP A 188 -24.98 -16.18 -3.69
CA ASP A 188 -25.85 -15.58 -2.67
C ASP A 188 -27.12 -15.01 -3.32
N ASP A 189 -28.23 -15.73 -3.21
CA ASP A 189 -29.54 -15.36 -3.79
C ASP A 189 -30.10 -14.01 -3.28
N ARG A 190 -29.47 -13.39 -2.28
CA ARG A 190 -29.86 -12.07 -1.75
C ARG A 190 -29.31 -10.92 -2.57
N TYR A 191 -28.24 -11.14 -3.35
CA TYR A 191 -27.57 -10.10 -4.12
C TYR A 191 -27.31 -10.57 -5.56
N ASP A 192 -27.73 -9.75 -6.52
CA ASP A 192 -27.55 -10.05 -7.95
C ASP A 192 -26.06 -10.01 -8.38
N ASP A 193 -25.21 -9.33 -7.60
CA ASP A 193 -23.80 -9.07 -7.94
C ASP A 193 -22.84 -9.56 -6.85
N ILE A 194 -21.74 -10.18 -7.30
CA ILE A 194 -20.65 -10.65 -6.45
C ILE A 194 -19.75 -9.47 -6.03
N ASP A 195 -19.51 -9.30 -4.73
CA ASP A 195 -18.70 -8.21 -4.18
C ASP A 195 -17.20 -8.52 -4.11
N ILE A 196 -16.56 -8.77 -5.25
CA ILE A 196 -15.11 -9.01 -5.34
C ILE A 196 -14.53 -8.42 -6.62
N GLY A 197 -13.31 -7.91 -6.53
CA GLY A 197 -12.59 -7.33 -7.66
C GLY A 197 -11.10 -7.19 -7.36
N SER A 198 -10.40 -6.34 -8.11
CA SER A 198 -9.07 -5.88 -7.73
C SER A 198 -8.83 -4.46 -8.22
N SER A 199 -7.99 -3.74 -7.47
CA SER A 199 -7.48 -2.44 -7.86
C SER A 199 -5.95 -2.40 -7.96
N MET A 200 -5.28 -3.48 -7.53
CA MET A 200 -3.84 -3.68 -7.65
C MET A 200 -3.53 -4.58 -8.83
N PRO A 201 -2.35 -4.44 -9.46
CA PRO A 201 -1.92 -5.40 -10.46
C PRO A 201 -1.70 -6.80 -9.86
N PRO A 202 -1.77 -7.87 -10.66
CA PRO A 202 -1.41 -9.20 -10.19
C PRO A 202 0.09 -9.28 -9.87
N PHE A 203 0.53 -10.07 -8.90
CA PHE A 203 1.97 -10.26 -8.66
C PHE A 203 2.53 -11.32 -9.59
N VAL A 204 3.77 -11.17 -10.09
CA VAL A 204 4.38 -12.12 -11.04
C VAL A 204 5.76 -12.52 -10.55
N MET A 205 6.02 -13.81 -10.33
CA MET A 205 7.35 -14.28 -9.93
C MET A 205 7.50 -15.78 -10.21
N ASN A 206 8.68 -16.22 -10.64
CA ASN A 206 9.02 -17.63 -10.84
C ASN A 206 8.02 -18.40 -11.71
N ASP A 207 7.57 -17.75 -12.79
CA ASP A 207 6.56 -18.19 -13.77
C ASP A 207 5.13 -18.31 -13.26
N VAL A 208 4.85 -17.70 -12.11
CA VAL A 208 3.54 -17.71 -11.48
C VAL A 208 2.98 -16.29 -11.42
N VAL A 209 1.70 -16.15 -11.79
CA VAL A 209 0.90 -14.94 -11.59
C VAL A 209 -0.02 -15.16 -10.40
N VAL A 210 0.04 -14.31 -9.39
CA VAL A 210 -0.78 -14.39 -8.18
C VAL A 210 -1.75 -13.22 -8.11
N VAL A 211 -3.01 -13.55 -7.87
CA VAL A 211 -4.12 -12.61 -7.77
C VAL A 211 -4.56 -12.51 -6.32
N GLY A 212 -4.39 -11.32 -5.74
CA GLY A 212 -4.99 -10.92 -4.47
C GLY A 212 -6.33 -10.20 -4.73
N PRO A 213 -7.45 -10.66 -4.15
CA PRO A 213 -8.75 -10.02 -4.34
C PRO A 213 -8.97 -8.84 -3.40
N ALA A 214 -9.91 -7.95 -3.78
CA ALA A 214 -10.35 -6.79 -3.02
C ALA A 214 -11.88 -6.66 -3.08
N HIS A 215 -12.54 -6.59 -1.93
CA HIS A 215 -14.00 -6.48 -1.78
C HIS A 215 -14.42 -5.00 -1.69
N ARG A 216 -15.70 -4.63 -1.56
CA ARG A 216 -16.06 -3.26 -1.11
C ARG A 216 -15.60 -3.03 0.33
N VAL A 217 -15.47 -1.76 0.68
CA VAL A 217 -15.12 -1.33 2.05
C VAL A 217 -16.20 -1.82 3.02
N GLY A 218 -15.80 -2.52 4.08
CA GLY A 218 -16.68 -3.22 5.02
C GLY A 218 -17.20 -2.39 6.19
N MET A 219 -17.09 -1.05 6.12
CA MET A 219 -17.58 -0.12 7.15
C MET A 219 -19.09 -0.19 7.36
N ARG A 220 -19.83 -0.44 6.27
CA ARG A 220 -21.28 -0.66 6.23
C ARG A 220 -21.57 -1.79 5.26
N PRO A 221 -21.22 -3.03 5.62
CA PRO A 221 -21.42 -4.15 4.73
C PRO A 221 -22.92 -4.45 4.65
N ARG A 222 -23.41 -4.85 3.47
CA ARG A 222 -24.81 -5.21 3.27
C ARG A 222 -25.18 -6.52 3.97
N SER A 223 -24.20 -7.40 4.17
CA SER A 223 -24.38 -8.63 4.93
C SER A 223 -23.09 -9.04 5.64
N LYS A 224 -23.25 -9.86 6.69
CA LYS A 224 -22.17 -10.56 7.38
C LYS A 224 -21.57 -11.68 6.53
N SER A 225 -22.36 -12.21 5.58
CA SER A 225 -21.87 -13.17 4.60
C SER A 225 -21.28 -12.43 3.42
N ASN A 226 -20.12 -12.87 2.95
CA ASN A 226 -19.52 -12.37 1.72
C ASN A 226 -18.68 -13.47 1.06
N VAL A 227 -18.26 -13.22 -0.19
CA VAL A 227 -17.28 -14.04 -0.91
C VAL A 227 -15.96 -14.08 -0.14
N LYS A 228 -15.29 -15.23 -0.15
CA LYS A 228 -13.98 -15.39 0.50
C LYS A 228 -12.87 -14.80 -0.35
N GLY A 229 -11.96 -14.08 0.29
CA GLY A 229 -10.82 -13.41 -0.33
C GLY A 229 -9.62 -14.31 -0.59
N ASP A 230 -9.85 -15.54 -1.07
CA ASP A 230 -8.78 -16.49 -1.31
C ASP A 230 -7.76 -15.96 -2.35
N VAL A 231 -6.49 -16.19 -2.08
CA VAL A 231 -5.39 -15.83 -2.98
C VAL A 231 -5.17 -16.97 -3.96
N ARG A 232 -5.16 -16.66 -5.26
CA ARG A 232 -5.07 -17.68 -6.31
C ARG A 232 -3.91 -17.42 -7.25
N ALA A 233 -3.27 -18.51 -7.66
CA ALA A 233 -2.13 -18.47 -8.55
C ALA A 233 -2.42 -19.17 -9.88
N TYR A 234 -1.78 -18.67 -10.92
CA TYR A 234 -1.92 -19.11 -12.29
C TYR A 234 -0.55 -19.20 -12.96
N ASP A 235 -0.40 -20.10 -13.92
CA ASP A 235 0.79 -20.15 -14.77
C ASP A 235 0.85 -18.88 -15.62
N ALA A 236 2.01 -18.21 -15.64
CA ALA A 236 2.17 -16.92 -16.30
C ALA A 236 2.12 -16.98 -17.84
N ARG A 237 2.30 -18.16 -18.43
CA ARG A 237 2.28 -18.40 -19.87
C ARG A 237 0.88 -18.79 -20.34
N THR A 238 0.22 -19.66 -19.59
CA THR A 238 -1.04 -20.29 -20.03
C THR A 238 -2.27 -19.77 -19.31
N GLY A 239 -2.13 -19.12 -18.16
CA GLY A 239 -3.26 -18.73 -17.31
C GLY A 239 -3.93 -19.92 -16.60
N GLU A 240 -3.33 -21.12 -16.63
CA GLU A 240 -3.84 -22.29 -15.92
C GLU A 240 -3.78 -22.08 -14.41
N HIS A 241 -4.86 -22.38 -13.69
CA HIS A 241 -4.87 -22.31 -12.22
C HIS A 241 -3.90 -23.34 -11.62
N LEU A 242 -3.06 -22.88 -10.69
CA LEU A 242 -2.02 -23.69 -10.04
C LEU A 242 -2.38 -24.06 -8.61
N TRP A 243 -2.76 -23.07 -7.80
CA TRP A 243 -3.08 -23.25 -6.39
C TRP A 243 -3.97 -22.14 -5.86
N THR A 244 -4.60 -22.41 -4.72
CA THR A 244 -5.40 -21.46 -3.94
C THR A 244 -4.91 -21.51 -2.49
N PHE A 245 -4.59 -20.36 -1.91
CA PHE A 245 -4.37 -20.20 -0.48
C PHE A 245 -5.65 -19.67 0.17
N HIS A 246 -6.24 -20.47 1.06
CA HIS A 246 -7.44 -20.09 1.81
C HIS A 246 -7.08 -19.15 2.96
N THR A 247 -7.40 -17.87 2.81
CA THR A 247 -7.18 -16.86 3.87
C THR A 247 -8.20 -16.99 4.99
N ILE A 248 -9.41 -17.46 4.65
CA ILE A 248 -10.41 -17.95 5.61
C ILE A 248 -10.40 -19.49 5.54
N PRO A 249 -9.87 -20.16 6.57
CA PRO A 249 -9.58 -21.60 6.52
C PRO A 249 -10.84 -22.47 6.48
N GLU A 250 -10.70 -23.66 5.90
CA GLU A 250 -11.68 -24.73 5.98
C GLU A 250 -11.43 -25.66 7.17
N ARG A 251 -12.40 -26.52 7.47
CA ARG A 251 -12.29 -27.49 8.55
C ARG A 251 -11.08 -28.41 8.33
N GLY A 252 -10.14 -28.36 9.26
CA GLY A 252 -8.91 -29.15 9.22
C GLY A 252 -7.69 -28.37 8.73
N GLU A 253 -7.87 -27.14 8.25
CA GLU A 253 -6.79 -26.21 7.94
C GLU A 253 -6.37 -25.42 9.18
N VAL A 254 -5.12 -24.95 9.18
CA VAL A 254 -4.55 -24.13 10.26
C VAL A 254 -5.35 -22.83 10.40
N GLY A 255 -5.70 -22.46 11.63
CA GLY A 255 -6.41 -21.23 11.94
C GLY A 255 -7.93 -21.41 12.03
N PHE A 256 -8.49 -22.53 11.55
CA PHE A 256 -9.93 -22.81 11.64
C PHE A 256 -10.43 -22.75 13.09
N GLU A 257 -9.62 -23.23 14.04
CA GLU A 257 -9.89 -23.22 15.47
C GLU A 257 -10.05 -21.83 16.08
N THR A 258 -9.57 -20.79 15.41
CA THR A 258 -9.67 -19.39 15.85
C THR A 258 -10.99 -18.73 15.45
N TRP A 259 -11.83 -19.43 14.68
CA TRP A 259 -13.16 -18.96 14.30
C TRP A 259 -14.21 -19.69 15.13
N LEU A 260 -14.81 -18.96 16.07
CA LEU A 260 -15.77 -19.52 17.02
C LEU A 260 -17.19 -19.46 16.44
N ASP A 261 -18.07 -20.27 17.01
CA ASP A 261 -19.52 -20.28 16.77
C ASP A 261 -19.97 -20.37 15.29
N GLY A 262 -19.09 -20.88 14.40
CA GLY A 262 -19.40 -21.10 12.99
C GLY A 262 -19.28 -19.87 12.10
N GLY A 263 -18.73 -18.74 12.59
CA GLY A 263 -18.56 -17.51 11.80
C GLY A 263 -17.76 -17.71 10.50
N VAL A 264 -16.83 -18.68 10.49
CA VAL A 264 -16.00 -19.05 9.33
C VAL A 264 -16.80 -19.48 8.10
N GLU A 265 -18.00 -20.04 8.28
CA GLU A 265 -18.76 -20.65 7.18
C GLU A 265 -19.27 -19.59 6.19
N PHE A 266 -19.76 -18.46 6.71
CA PHE A 266 -20.36 -17.40 5.89
C PHE A 266 -19.46 -16.18 5.69
N THR A 267 -18.55 -15.91 6.63
CA THR A 267 -17.68 -14.72 6.56
C THR A 267 -16.84 -14.74 5.28
N GLY A 268 -16.73 -13.57 4.65
CA GLY A 268 -15.88 -13.32 3.49
C GLY A 268 -14.84 -12.23 3.75
N ASN A 269 -14.45 -11.51 2.70
CA ASN A 269 -13.28 -10.62 2.72
C ASN A 269 -12.01 -11.40 3.07
N ALA A 270 -11.12 -10.85 3.92
CA ALA A 270 -9.78 -11.40 4.17
C ALA A 270 -8.97 -11.63 2.88
N GLY A 271 -9.16 -10.76 1.88
CA GLY A 271 -8.38 -10.73 0.64
C GLY A 271 -6.96 -10.21 0.82
N VAL A 272 -6.26 -10.09 -0.30
CA VAL A 272 -4.97 -9.38 -0.40
C VAL A 272 -5.17 -8.25 -1.39
N TRP A 273 -5.85 -7.20 -0.93
CA TRP A 273 -6.20 -6.07 -1.81
C TRP A 273 -5.00 -5.17 -2.11
N ALA A 274 -3.98 -5.19 -1.24
CA ALA A 274 -2.73 -4.48 -1.38
C ALA A 274 -1.75 -5.24 -2.30
N THR A 275 -0.73 -4.54 -2.81
CA THR A 275 0.35 -5.20 -3.56
C THR A 275 1.08 -6.21 -2.69
N MET A 276 1.56 -7.30 -3.29
CA MET A 276 2.43 -8.29 -2.65
C MET A 276 3.91 -7.97 -2.91
N SER A 277 4.80 -8.66 -2.18
CA SER A 277 6.24 -8.72 -2.46
C SER A 277 6.73 -10.16 -2.36
N GLY A 278 7.92 -10.45 -2.87
CA GLY A 278 8.47 -11.80 -2.81
C GLY A 278 9.98 -11.83 -2.92
N ASP A 279 10.56 -12.95 -2.49
CA ASP A 279 11.96 -13.28 -2.66
C ASP A 279 12.09 -14.36 -3.76
N PRO A 280 12.51 -13.98 -4.99
CA PRO A 280 12.62 -14.93 -6.10
C PRO A 280 13.61 -16.06 -5.85
N GLU A 281 14.69 -15.80 -5.11
CA GLU A 281 15.73 -16.81 -4.82
C GLU A 281 15.21 -17.85 -3.82
N MET A 282 14.46 -17.39 -2.82
CA MET A 282 13.86 -18.26 -1.80
C MET A 282 12.58 -18.93 -2.28
N GLY A 283 11.90 -18.35 -3.28
CA GLY A 283 10.56 -18.76 -3.70
C GLY A 283 9.45 -18.32 -2.74
N HIS A 284 9.73 -17.43 -1.79
CA HIS A 284 8.73 -16.95 -0.84
C HIS A 284 7.94 -15.78 -1.40
N LEU A 285 6.62 -15.87 -1.34
CA LEU A 285 5.67 -14.77 -1.56
C LEU A 285 5.09 -14.32 -0.22
N TYR A 286 5.06 -13.00 0.01
CA TYR A 286 4.52 -12.41 1.23
C TYR A 286 3.16 -11.76 0.96
N LEU A 287 2.14 -12.22 1.68
CA LEU A 287 0.74 -11.85 1.54
C LEU A 287 0.33 -10.93 2.69
N PRO A 288 0.09 -9.63 2.44
CA PRO A 288 -0.54 -8.73 3.41
C PRO A 288 -2.06 -8.96 3.43
N VAL A 289 -2.54 -9.82 4.32
CA VAL A 289 -3.97 -10.21 4.37
C VAL A 289 -4.81 -9.10 5.02
N GLU A 290 -5.97 -8.82 4.43
CA GLU A 290 -6.92 -7.81 4.86
C GLU A 290 -7.84 -8.30 5.99
N SER A 291 -8.67 -7.40 6.51
CA SER A 291 -9.67 -7.72 7.54
C SER A 291 -10.81 -8.59 6.99
N ALA A 292 -11.41 -9.39 7.87
CA ALA A 292 -12.62 -10.14 7.56
C ALA A 292 -13.85 -9.21 7.51
N THR A 293 -14.96 -9.68 6.91
CA THR A 293 -16.19 -8.89 6.76
C THR A 293 -16.65 -8.29 8.10
N GLY A 294 -17.02 -7.00 8.09
CA GLY A 294 -17.49 -6.28 9.28
C GLY A 294 -16.38 -5.45 9.92
N ASP A 295 -16.04 -4.32 9.31
CA ASP A 295 -14.88 -3.50 9.69
C ASP A 295 -15.00 -2.85 11.08
N ARG A 296 -16.23 -2.69 11.59
CA ARG A 296 -16.54 -1.98 12.84
C ARG A 296 -17.31 -2.81 13.85
N PHE A 297 -17.73 -4.01 13.45
CA PHE A 297 -18.47 -4.93 14.29
C PHE A 297 -18.18 -6.37 13.86
N GLY A 298 -17.75 -7.20 14.80
CA GLY A 298 -17.29 -8.58 14.57
C GLY A 298 -18.12 -9.65 15.27
N GLY A 299 -19.24 -9.30 15.93
CA GLY A 299 -20.00 -10.22 16.79
C GLY A 299 -20.56 -11.48 16.11
N ASP A 300 -20.66 -11.48 14.78
CA ASP A 300 -21.04 -12.67 13.99
C ASP A 300 -19.87 -13.64 13.73
N ARG A 301 -18.63 -13.21 13.95
CA ARG A 301 -17.40 -13.97 13.73
C ARG A 301 -16.49 -13.97 14.97
N PRO A 302 -16.96 -14.41 16.15
CA PRO A 302 -16.16 -14.39 17.36
C PRO A 302 -14.85 -15.17 17.21
N GLY A 303 -13.80 -14.74 17.92
CA GLY A 303 -12.46 -15.33 17.89
C GLY A 303 -11.45 -14.51 17.06
N ASP A 304 -10.18 -14.92 17.09
CA ASP A 304 -9.08 -14.13 16.51
C ASP A 304 -9.14 -14.02 14.98
N ASN A 305 -9.89 -14.91 14.31
CA ASN A 305 -10.15 -14.89 12.86
C ASN A 305 -8.91 -15.08 11.97
N LEU A 306 -7.97 -15.94 12.33
CA LEU A 306 -6.79 -16.24 11.52
C LEU A 306 -7.20 -16.83 10.14
N PHE A 307 -6.74 -16.31 8.99
CA PHE A 307 -5.58 -15.44 8.73
C PHE A 307 -5.90 -13.96 8.48
N ALA A 308 -7.08 -13.46 8.86
CA ALA A 308 -7.37 -12.02 8.73
C ALA A 308 -6.33 -11.18 9.48
N ASN A 309 -5.96 -10.04 8.89
CA ASN A 309 -4.93 -9.11 9.40
C ASN A 309 -3.56 -9.78 9.66
N ALA A 310 -3.22 -10.87 8.95
CA ALA A 310 -1.92 -11.53 9.06
C ALA A 310 -0.96 -11.13 7.91
N LEU A 311 0.34 -11.20 8.22
CA LEU A 311 1.37 -11.37 7.20
C LEU A 311 1.60 -12.88 7.03
N VAL A 312 1.39 -13.40 5.82
CA VAL A 312 1.59 -14.81 5.50
C VAL A 312 2.68 -14.97 4.46
N ALA A 313 3.64 -15.88 4.69
CA ALA A 313 4.60 -16.31 3.69
C ALA A 313 4.17 -17.66 3.10
N VAL A 314 4.11 -17.75 1.77
CA VAL A 314 3.81 -18.99 1.03
C VAL A 314 4.90 -19.28 0.02
N ASP A 315 5.09 -20.54 -0.35
CA ASP A 315 5.87 -20.90 -1.53
C ASP A 315 5.10 -20.47 -2.80
N ILE A 316 5.75 -19.71 -3.67
CA ILE A 316 5.13 -19.12 -4.86
C ILE A 316 4.61 -20.18 -5.84
N LYS A 317 5.22 -21.36 -5.91
CA LYS A 317 4.85 -22.41 -6.88
C LYS A 317 3.76 -23.33 -6.37
N THR A 318 3.68 -23.56 -5.07
CA THR A 318 2.74 -24.53 -4.48
C THR A 318 1.62 -23.89 -3.65
N GLY A 319 1.80 -22.65 -3.21
CA GLY A 319 0.91 -21.99 -2.25
C GLY A 319 1.06 -22.52 -0.81
N GLU A 320 2.03 -23.40 -0.56
CA GLU A 320 2.24 -23.98 0.77
C GLU A 320 2.72 -22.92 1.76
N ARG A 321 2.02 -22.81 2.89
CA ARG A 321 2.34 -21.87 3.97
C ARG A 321 3.70 -22.20 4.59
N GLN A 322 4.62 -21.26 4.50
CA GLN A 322 5.95 -21.34 5.12
C GLN A 322 5.88 -20.88 6.58
N TRP A 323 5.37 -19.67 6.80
CA TRP A 323 5.15 -19.09 8.12
C TRP A 323 4.05 -18.02 8.05
N HIS A 324 3.57 -17.56 9.20
CA HIS A 324 2.66 -16.43 9.29
C HIS A 324 2.82 -15.72 10.64
N PHE A 325 2.38 -14.46 10.72
CA PHE A 325 2.20 -13.74 11.96
C PHE A 325 0.91 -12.91 11.87
N GLN A 326 0.00 -13.06 12.85
CA GLN A 326 -1.22 -12.27 12.90
C GLN A 326 -0.96 -10.94 13.60
N LEU A 327 -1.27 -9.82 12.93
CA LEU A 327 -0.91 -8.48 13.39
C LEU A 327 -2.04 -7.82 14.22
N ILE A 328 -3.28 -8.30 14.06
CA ILE A 328 -4.45 -7.90 14.84
C ILE A 328 -5.32 -9.13 15.06
N HIS A 329 -5.69 -9.39 16.31
CA HIS A 329 -6.71 -10.36 16.66
C HIS A 329 -8.09 -9.71 16.55
N HIS A 330 -9.01 -10.30 15.78
CA HIS A 330 -10.39 -9.84 15.67
C HIS A 330 -10.54 -8.34 15.35
N ASP A 331 -10.12 -7.93 14.15
CA ASP A 331 -10.16 -6.51 13.77
C ASP A 331 -11.60 -5.96 13.73
N ILE A 332 -11.78 -4.82 14.38
CA ILE A 332 -13.01 -3.99 14.43
C ILE A 332 -12.69 -2.50 14.25
N TRP A 333 -11.54 -2.19 13.65
CA TRP A 333 -11.03 -0.83 13.41
C TRP A 333 -10.83 -0.49 11.93
N ASP A 334 -10.91 -1.48 11.02
CA ASP A 334 -10.46 -1.43 9.62
C ASP A 334 -8.97 -1.16 9.52
N TRP A 335 -8.18 -1.92 10.26
CA TRP A 335 -6.73 -1.85 10.25
C TRP A 335 -6.13 -3.04 9.50
N ASP A 336 -6.65 -3.31 8.31
CA ASP A 336 -6.03 -4.22 7.34
C ASP A 336 -4.59 -3.82 6.98
N ASN A 337 -3.84 -4.78 6.42
CA ASN A 337 -2.48 -4.57 5.93
C ASN A 337 -2.51 -3.87 4.57
N PRO A 338 -2.11 -2.59 4.48
CA PRO A 338 -2.55 -1.78 3.35
C PRO A 338 -1.55 -1.72 2.20
N SER A 339 -0.33 -2.25 2.38
CA SER A 339 0.78 -2.12 1.42
C SER A 339 1.62 -3.39 1.35
N ALA A 340 2.44 -3.50 0.30
CA ALA A 340 3.41 -4.58 0.17
C ALA A 340 4.35 -4.63 1.39
N PRO A 341 4.63 -5.82 1.92
CA PRO A 341 5.75 -6.02 2.84
C PRO A 341 7.06 -5.64 2.15
N VAL A 342 7.92 -4.84 2.77
CA VAL A 342 9.21 -4.46 2.21
C VAL A 342 10.25 -5.53 2.56
N VAL A 343 10.89 -6.11 1.56
CA VAL A 343 11.95 -7.12 1.73
C VAL A 343 13.31 -6.43 1.61
N ALA A 344 14.25 -6.74 2.50
CA ALA A 344 15.58 -6.16 2.45
C ALA A 344 16.67 -7.10 2.97
N ASP A 345 17.86 -6.93 2.41
CA ASP A 345 19.12 -7.35 3.01
C ASP A 345 19.72 -6.09 3.67
N LEU A 346 19.82 -6.09 5.00
CA LEU A 346 20.35 -4.94 5.75
C LEU A 346 21.89 -4.92 5.75
N PRO A 347 22.51 -3.73 5.84
CA PRO A 347 23.97 -3.60 5.99
C PRO A 347 24.56 -4.37 7.17
N ASN A 348 23.79 -4.58 8.25
CA ASN A 348 24.22 -5.39 9.39
C ASN A 348 24.13 -6.92 9.16
N GLY A 349 23.77 -7.36 7.95
CA GLY A 349 23.73 -8.76 7.53
C GLY A 349 22.40 -9.46 7.78
N ARG A 350 21.40 -8.80 8.39
CA ARG A 350 20.07 -9.40 8.58
C ARG A 350 19.24 -9.36 7.29
N LYS A 351 18.51 -10.44 7.04
CA LYS A 351 17.56 -10.56 5.92
C LYS A 351 16.14 -10.46 6.45
N ILE A 352 15.45 -9.37 6.15
CA ILE A 352 14.20 -9.02 6.82
C ILE A 352 13.05 -8.80 5.84
N VAL A 353 11.84 -8.95 6.37
CA VAL A 353 10.60 -8.50 5.76
C VAL A 353 9.87 -7.58 6.75
N MET A 354 9.34 -6.46 6.25
CA MET A 354 8.76 -5.39 7.05
C MET A 354 7.34 -5.08 6.58
N GLN A 355 6.35 -5.22 7.46
CA GLN A 355 4.99 -4.78 7.19
C GLN A 355 4.75 -3.40 7.81
N VAL A 356 4.60 -2.39 6.96
CA VAL A 356 4.07 -1.08 7.35
C VAL A 356 2.55 -1.21 7.50
N THR A 357 2.00 -0.79 8.63
CA THR A 357 0.57 -1.01 8.94
C THR A 357 -0.21 0.29 9.14
N LYS A 358 -1.54 0.19 9.00
CA LYS A 358 -2.47 1.29 9.29
C LYS A 358 -2.34 1.80 10.73
N GLN A 359 -1.92 0.95 11.68
CA GLN A 359 -1.76 1.26 13.11
C GLN A 359 -0.57 2.20 13.43
N ASN A 360 0.28 2.54 12.46
CA ASN A 360 1.52 3.30 12.64
C ASN A 360 2.74 2.50 13.12
N TRP A 361 2.78 1.19 12.86
CA TRP A 361 3.94 0.34 13.14
C TRP A 361 4.62 -0.20 11.88
N VAL A 362 5.88 -0.58 12.05
CA VAL A 362 6.65 -1.38 11.08
C VAL A 362 6.98 -2.73 11.73
N TYR A 363 6.09 -3.70 11.57
CA TYR A 363 6.35 -5.07 12.06
C TYR A 363 7.47 -5.68 11.24
N THR A 364 8.47 -6.25 11.89
CA THR A 364 9.71 -6.67 11.23
C THR A 364 10.10 -8.08 11.63
N PHE A 365 10.31 -8.94 10.64
CA PHE A 365 10.57 -10.36 10.82
C PHE A 365 11.82 -10.79 10.03
N ASP A 366 12.50 -11.83 10.49
CA ASP A 366 13.37 -12.61 9.62
C ASP A 366 12.53 -13.16 8.47
N ARG A 367 12.94 -12.88 7.23
CA ARG A 367 12.09 -13.18 6.07
C ARG A 367 11.96 -14.68 5.76
N LEU A 368 12.92 -15.48 6.22
CA LEU A 368 12.90 -16.93 6.03
C LEU A 368 12.00 -17.60 7.07
N THR A 369 12.11 -17.21 8.34
CA THR A 369 11.47 -17.93 9.45
C THR A 369 10.19 -17.30 9.96
N GLY A 370 9.98 -16.00 9.72
CA GLY A 370 8.89 -15.24 10.34
C GLY A 370 9.14 -14.88 11.81
N GLU A 371 10.33 -15.15 12.35
CA GLU A 371 10.68 -14.77 13.73
C GLU A 371 10.80 -13.24 13.84
N PRO A 372 10.18 -12.60 14.86
CA PRO A 372 10.31 -11.17 15.05
C PRO A 372 11.77 -10.73 15.26
N VAL A 373 12.20 -9.70 14.54
CA VAL A 373 13.55 -9.13 14.69
C VAL A 373 13.72 -8.42 16.04
N TRP A 374 12.64 -7.81 16.52
CA TRP A 374 12.51 -7.27 17.87
C TRP A 374 11.31 -7.90 18.55
N PRO A 375 11.28 -7.98 19.89
CA PRO A 375 10.15 -8.55 20.61
C PRO A 375 8.82 -7.89 20.22
N ILE A 376 7.79 -8.72 20.07
CA ILE A 376 6.39 -8.31 19.96
C ILE A 376 5.68 -8.89 21.18
N GLU A 377 5.10 -8.03 22.01
CA GLU A 377 4.49 -8.41 23.28
C GLU A 377 2.97 -8.54 23.13
N GLU A 378 2.40 -9.63 23.64
CA GLU A 378 0.94 -9.76 23.81
C GLU A 378 0.51 -8.98 25.04
N LEU A 379 -0.14 -7.83 24.85
CA LEU A 379 -0.58 -6.97 25.95
C LEU A 379 -2.11 -6.92 26.04
N PRO A 380 -2.67 -6.86 27.27
CA PRO A 380 -4.11 -6.67 27.46
C PRO A 380 -4.62 -5.38 26.81
N VAL A 381 -5.79 -5.45 26.17
CA VAL A 381 -6.46 -4.30 25.56
C VAL A 381 -7.86 -4.09 26.13
N PRO A 382 -8.44 -2.87 26.02
CA PRO A 382 -9.78 -2.60 26.55
C PRO A 382 -10.87 -3.39 25.82
N ALA A 383 -11.82 -3.94 26.58
CA ALA A 383 -13.10 -4.39 26.03
C ALA A 383 -14.08 -3.22 25.92
N GLY A 384 -15.05 -3.34 25.00
CA GLY A 384 -16.09 -2.34 24.76
C GLY A 384 -17.42 -2.68 25.41
N ASP A 385 -18.43 -1.89 25.09
CA ASP A 385 -19.80 -2.02 25.61
C ASP A 385 -20.87 -2.20 24.52
N VAL A 386 -20.46 -2.40 23.26
CA VAL A 386 -21.38 -2.73 22.16
C VAL A 386 -21.98 -4.12 22.40
N PRO A 387 -23.32 -4.27 22.49
CA PRO A 387 -23.96 -5.55 22.75
C PRO A 387 -23.66 -6.59 21.67
N GLY A 388 -23.32 -7.81 22.10
CA GLY A 388 -23.08 -8.93 21.18
C GLY A 388 -21.74 -8.89 20.45
N GLU A 389 -20.92 -7.85 20.65
CA GLU A 389 -19.56 -7.82 20.12
C GLU A 389 -18.64 -8.80 20.87
N TRP A 390 -17.67 -9.34 20.16
CA TRP A 390 -16.57 -10.11 20.73
C TRP A 390 -15.30 -9.23 20.80
N TYR A 391 -14.58 -9.28 21.92
CA TYR A 391 -13.37 -8.49 22.10
C TYR A 391 -12.19 -9.41 22.39
N ALA A 392 -11.12 -9.27 21.61
CA ALA A 392 -9.85 -9.92 21.90
C ALA A 392 -9.33 -9.46 23.27
N ALA A 393 -8.82 -10.40 24.08
CA ALA A 393 -8.29 -10.07 25.40
C ALA A 393 -6.92 -9.38 25.35
N THR A 394 -6.12 -9.70 24.33
CA THR A 394 -4.79 -9.15 24.09
C THR A 394 -4.62 -8.76 22.61
N GLN A 395 -3.59 -7.98 22.32
CA GLN A 395 -3.13 -7.68 20.98
C GLN A 395 -1.59 -7.72 20.94
N PRO A 396 -0.97 -7.92 19.77
CA PRO A 396 0.48 -7.85 19.59
C PRO A 396 0.97 -6.40 19.51
N PHE A 397 1.95 -6.05 20.34
CA PHE A 397 2.61 -4.74 20.39
C PHE A 397 4.11 -4.85 20.06
N PRO A 398 4.57 -4.37 18.89
CA PRO A 398 5.98 -4.28 18.59
C PRO A 398 6.73 -3.37 19.56
N THR A 399 7.86 -3.84 20.07
CA THR A 399 8.75 -3.03 20.92
C THR A 399 9.64 -2.09 20.10
N LYS A 400 9.91 -2.44 18.83
CA LYS A 400 10.64 -1.62 17.86
C LYS A 400 10.20 -1.91 16.43
N PRO A 401 10.37 -0.94 15.51
CA PRO A 401 10.65 0.47 15.79
C PRO A 401 9.54 1.17 16.58
N ALA A 402 9.83 2.35 17.13
CA ALA A 402 8.77 3.20 17.70
C ALA A 402 7.74 3.56 16.61
N PRO A 403 6.46 3.81 16.97
CA PRO A 403 5.42 4.15 15.99
C PRO A 403 5.84 5.33 15.10
N PHE A 404 5.62 5.24 13.79
CA PHE A 404 6.03 6.29 12.86
C PHE A 404 5.09 7.50 12.85
N ASP A 405 3.94 7.40 13.52
CA ASP A 405 2.98 8.48 13.77
C ASP A 405 2.16 8.16 15.04
N ARG A 406 1.31 9.08 15.48
CA ARG A 406 0.57 9.02 16.74
C ARG A 406 -0.40 7.84 16.84
N GLN A 407 -0.47 7.25 18.02
CA GLN A 407 -1.40 6.18 18.39
C GLN A 407 -2.18 6.60 19.63
N GLY A 408 -3.50 6.45 19.58
CA GLY A 408 -4.40 6.91 20.63
C GLY A 408 -4.66 8.42 20.62
N VAL A 409 -5.66 8.84 21.40
CA VAL A 409 -6.08 10.24 21.53
C VAL A 409 -6.39 10.54 22.98
N SER A 410 -5.88 11.67 23.47
CA SER A 410 -6.13 12.23 24.79
C SER A 410 -6.49 13.71 24.71
N GLU A 411 -6.85 14.33 25.83
CA GLU A 411 -7.07 15.78 25.89
C GLU A 411 -5.82 16.59 25.52
N ASP A 412 -4.62 16.03 25.72
CA ASP A 412 -3.35 16.69 25.40
C ASP A 412 -3.09 16.78 23.89
N ASP A 413 -3.78 15.95 23.11
CA ASP A 413 -3.74 15.95 21.65
C ASP A 413 -4.67 17.00 21.02
N ILE A 414 -5.56 17.60 21.80
CA ILE A 414 -6.50 18.62 21.33
C ILE A 414 -5.78 19.96 21.13
N ILE A 415 -6.10 20.67 20.04
CA ILE A 415 -5.44 21.92 19.68
C ILE A 415 -5.43 22.94 20.81
N ASP A 416 -4.32 23.67 20.91
CA ASP A 416 -4.10 24.71 21.91
C ASP A 416 -3.41 25.95 21.33
N PHE A 417 -3.61 26.21 20.03
CA PHE A 417 -3.10 27.41 19.35
C PHE A 417 -3.45 28.71 20.10
N THR A 418 -4.67 28.77 20.67
CA THR A 418 -5.09 29.81 21.61
C THR A 418 -5.97 29.19 22.71
N PRO A 419 -6.10 29.84 23.89
CA PRO A 419 -7.03 29.39 24.93
C PRO A 419 -8.48 29.27 24.45
N GLU A 420 -8.93 30.18 23.58
CA GLU A 420 -10.29 30.20 23.04
C GLU A 420 -10.52 29.02 22.08
N LEU A 421 -9.56 28.72 21.21
CA LEU A 421 -9.64 27.56 20.32
C LEU A 421 -9.58 26.26 21.09
N ARG A 422 -8.76 26.18 22.14
CA ARG A 422 -8.72 25.00 23.02
C ARG A 422 -10.07 24.78 23.69
N ALA A 423 -10.67 25.80 24.29
CA ALA A 423 -11.97 25.70 24.94
C ALA A 423 -13.06 25.25 23.95
N ALA A 424 -13.11 25.84 22.76
CA ALA A 424 -14.09 25.48 21.74
C ALA A 424 -13.84 24.07 21.15
N ALA A 425 -12.58 23.63 21.03
CA ALA A 425 -12.26 22.27 20.62
C ALA A 425 -12.67 21.24 21.68
N MET A 426 -12.41 21.53 22.96
CA MET A 426 -12.83 20.69 24.09
C MET A 426 -14.35 20.57 24.19
N GLU A 427 -15.08 21.67 23.97
CA GLU A 427 -16.54 21.65 23.86
C GLU A 427 -17.00 20.79 22.66
N ALA A 428 -16.35 20.93 21.50
CA ALA A 428 -16.73 20.16 20.30
C ALA A 428 -16.53 18.64 20.46
N VAL A 429 -15.64 18.20 21.35
CA VAL A 429 -15.37 16.77 21.60
C VAL A 429 -16.09 16.22 22.83
N SER A 430 -16.87 17.02 23.57
CA SER A 430 -17.46 16.61 24.86
C SER A 430 -18.47 15.47 24.75
N ASP A 431 -19.07 15.29 23.57
CA ASP A 431 -20.05 14.23 23.28
C ASP A 431 -19.40 12.88 22.91
N PHE A 432 -18.07 12.79 22.99
CA PHE A 432 -17.31 11.62 22.54
C PHE A 432 -16.35 11.13 23.63
N ARG A 433 -16.10 9.83 23.61
CA ARG A 433 -15.04 9.22 24.42
C ARG A 433 -13.70 9.47 23.76
N PHE A 434 -12.66 9.69 24.54
CA PHE A 434 -11.28 9.57 24.07
C PHE A 434 -10.87 8.10 24.00
N GLY A 435 -10.15 7.70 22.95
CA GLY A 435 -9.49 6.40 22.85
C GLY A 435 -7.99 6.51 23.13
N PRO A 436 -7.55 6.57 24.39
CA PRO A 436 -6.13 6.75 24.73
C PRO A 436 -5.30 5.49 24.46
N ASN A 437 -5.93 4.32 24.42
CA ASN A 437 -5.31 3.07 23.97
C ASN A 437 -5.62 2.88 22.48
N LEU A 438 -4.61 2.49 21.69
CA LEU A 438 -4.75 2.20 20.26
C LEU A 438 -5.96 1.31 19.96
N TYR A 439 -6.13 0.21 20.70
CA TYR A 439 -7.21 -0.75 20.53
C TYR A 439 -8.44 -0.45 21.38
N THR A 440 -8.72 0.82 21.67
CA THR A 440 -10.01 1.19 22.26
C THR A 440 -11.10 0.89 21.21
N PRO A 441 -12.09 0.04 21.52
CA PRO A 441 -13.06 -0.43 20.52
C PRO A 441 -14.09 0.65 20.16
N PRO A 442 -14.83 0.48 19.05
CA PRO A 442 -16.00 1.31 18.75
C PRO A 442 -17.06 1.29 19.86
N SER A 443 -17.86 2.34 19.95
CA SER A 443 -19.03 2.41 20.84
C SER A 443 -20.31 2.75 20.09
N LEU A 444 -21.45 2.53 20.73
CA LEU A 444 -22.75 2.90 20.16
C LEU A 444 -22.87 4.41 19.90
N VAL A 445 -23.62 4.77 18.86
CA VAL A 445 -24.01 6.16 18.56
C VAL A 445 -24.91 6.77 19.63
N ASP A 446 -25.62 5.92 20.37
CA ASP A 446 -26.53 6.21 21.47
C ASP A 446 -26.08 5.48 22.75
N ALA A 447 -24.79 5.60 23.09
CA ALA A 447 -24.21 4.92 24.24
C ALA A 447 -24.88 5.33 25.56
N ALA A 448 -24.90 4.41 26.53
CA ALA A 448 -25.59 4.59 27.81
C ALA A 448 -25.02 5.72 28.68
N ASP A 449 -23.77 6.12 28.45
CA ASP A 449 -23.11 7.26 29.10
C ASP A 449 -23.39 8.60 28.41
N GLY A 450 -24.23 8.61 27.37
CA GLY A 450 -24.60 9.80 26.60
C GLY A 450 -23.61 10.16 25.49
N THR A 451 -22.52 9.40 25.34
CA THR A 451 -21.55 9.63 24.26
C THR A 451 -22.00 9.02 22.95
N ARG A 452 -21.39 9.46 21.85
CA ARG A 452 -21.82 9.12 20.48
C ARG A 452 -20.77 8.37 19.66
N GLY A 453 -19.72 7.89 20.31
CA GLY A 453 -18.58 7.24 19.66
C GLY A 453 -17.26 7.50 20.38
N VAL A 454 -16.20 6.85 19.90
CA VAL A 454 -14.83 6.99 20.39
C VAL A 454 -13.96 7.75 19.38
N LEU A 455 -13.26 8.79 19.83
CA LEU A 455 -12.21 9.47 19.07
C LEU A 455 -10.95 8.61 19.03
N SER A 456 -10.45 8.31 17.83
CA SER A 456 -9.33 7.39 17.64
C SER A 456 -8.29 7.90 16.64
N LEU A 457 -7.03 7.61 16.94
CA LEU A 457 -5.87 7.75 16.05
C LEU A 457 -5.07 6.44 16.06
N PRO A 458 -4.56 5.99 14.90
CA PRO A 458 -4.82 6.55 13.57
C PRO A 458 -6.27 6.39 13.12
N SER A 459 -6.69 7.08 12.05
CA SER A 459 -8.00 6.81 11.46
C SER A 459 -8.11 5.37 10.96
N SER A 460 -9.32 4.90 10.66
CA SER A 460 -9.51 3.64 9.91
C SER A 460 -8.81 3.62 8.54
N THR A 461 -8.59 4.77 7.92
CA THR A 461 -7.77 4.83 6.70
C THR A 461 -6.27 4.70 6.96
N GLY A 462 -5.87 4.47 8.21
CA GLY A 462 -4.50 4.34 8.69
C GLY A 462 -3.69 5.63 8.68
N GLY A 463 -2.55 5.62 9.36
CA GLY A 463 -1.50 6.59 9.07
C GLY A 463 -0.77 6.25 7.79
N ALA A 464 -0.36 4.99 7.61
CA ALA A 464 0.03 4.45 6.31
C ALA A 464 -1.16 3.82 5.58
N ASN A 465 -1.08 3.74 4.25
CA ASN A 465 -2.04 3.06 3.40
C ASN A 465 -1.31 2.53 2.14
N TRP A 466 -2.02 2.25 1.04
CA TRP A 466 -1.52 1.65 -0.20
C TRP A 466 -0.32 2.35 -0.85
N GLU A 467 -0.09 3.62 -0.51
CA GLU A 467 1.08 4.39 -0.93
C GLU A 467 2.39 3.69 -0.48
N GLY A 468 2.35 2.96 0.64
CA GLY A 468 3.46 2.17 1.14
C GLY A 468 4.59 3.04 1.70
N SER A 469 5.81 2.53 1.56
CA SER A 469 7.05 3.18 2.02
C SER A 469 8.12 3.07 0.94
N ALA A 470 9.24 3.76 1.12
CA ALA A 470 10.44 3.58 0.31
C ALA A 470 11.61 3.18 1.22
N MET A 471 12.52 2.34 0.75
CA MET A 471 13.65 1.87 1.55
C MET A 471 14.95 1.95 0.76
N ASP A 472 15.98 2.46 1.43
CA ASP A 472 17.35 2.47 0.95
C ASP A 472 18.05 1.16 1.36
N PRO A 473 18.32 0.23 0.43
CA PRO A 473 19.02 -1.00 0.78
C PRO A 473 20.51 -0.78 1.12
N GLU A 474 21.13 0.32 0.67
CA GLU A 474 22.55 0.60 0.93
C GLU A 474 22.77 1.12 2.35
N THR A 475 21.82 1.91 2.88
CA THR A 475 21.90 2.46 4.25
C THR A 475 21.06 1.68 5.26
N GLY A 476 20.05 0.93 4.80
CA GLY A 476 19.10 0.24 5.66
C GLY A 476 18.03 1.16 6.25
N ILE A 477 17.85 2.37 5.70
CA ILE A 477 16.85 3.34 6.17
C ILE A 477 15.54 3.17 5.38
N ILE A 478 14.43 3.03 6.10
CA ILE A 478 13.06 3.07 5.54
C ILE A 478 12.42 4.43 5.80
N TYR A 479 11.69 4.95 4.81
CA TYR A 479 10.98 6.23 4.85
C TYR A 479 9.48 5.94 4.74
N VAL A 480 8.74 6.30 5.78
CA VAL A 480 7.30 6.02 5.88
C VAL A 480 6.52 7.34 5.83
N PRO A 481 5.71 7.57 4.79
CA PRO A 481 4.78 8.68 4.75
C PRO A 481 3.55 8.35 5.61
N SER A 482 3.10 9.30 6.42
CA SER A 482 1.94 9.09 7.30
C SER A 482 0.95 10.25 7.24
N ARG A 483 -0.31 9.91 7.51
CA ARG A 483 -1.41 10.84 7.69
C ARG A 483 -1.93 10.78 9.13
N THR A 484 -1.99 11.94 9.78
CA THR A 484 -2.70 12.06 11.05
C THR A 484 -4.07 12.69 10.85
N ALA A 485 -5.09 11.83 10.80
CA ALA A 485 -6.49 12.23 10.74
C ALA A 485 -7.26 11.51 11.83
N LEU A 486 -8.04 12.27 12.61
CA LEU A 486 -8.89 11.71 13.65
C LEU A 486 -10.01 10.86 13.02
N ALA A 487 -10.25 9.66 13.54
CA ALA A 487 -11.45 8.89 13.25
C ALA A 487 -12.45 8.99 14.39
N LEU A 488 -13.71 8.69 14.02
CA LEU A 488 -14.76 8.43 14.98
C LEU A 488 -15.21 6.97 14.86
N LEU A 489 -15.00 6.21 15.93
CA LEU A 489 -15.42 4.83 16.08
C LEU A 489 -16.81 4.81 16.73
N SER A 490 -17.83 4.92 15.90
CA SER A 490 -19.24 4.93 16.28
C SER A 490 -19.99 3.89 15.47
N VAL A 491 -20.76 3.05 16.14
CA VAL A 491 -21.58 2.00 15.52
C VAL A 491 -23.06 2.16 15.85
N GLY A 492 -23.90 1.70 14.93
CA GLY A 492 -25.36 1.74 15.07
C GLY A 492 -25.99 0.71 14.16
N ASN A 493 -27.27 0.44 14.36
CA ASN A 493 -28.01 -0.46 13.48
C ASN A 493 -28.15 0.16 12.08
N ASP A 494 -27.95 -0.65 11.06
CA ASP A 494 -28.18 -0.30 9.66
C ASP A 494 -29.34 -1.15 9.13
N PRO A 495 -30.48 -0.55 8.75
CA PRO A 495 -31.65 -1.31 8.28
C PRO A 495 -31.41 -2.03 6.95
N ASP A 496 -30.37 -1.64 6.20
CA ASP A 496 -29.99 -2.25 4.92
C ASP A 496 -28.94 -3.37 5.10
N SER A 497 -28.64 -3.76 6.36
CA SER A 497 -27.67 -4.78 6.72
C SER A 497 -28.27 -5.87 7.61
N ASP A 498 -27.76 -7.10 7.49
CA ASP A 498 -28.09 -8.19 8.42
C ASP A 498 -27.12 -8.30 9.62
N LEU A 499 -26.11 -7.43 9.71
CA LEU A 499 -25.29 -7.26 10.91
C LEU A 499 -26.10 -6.54 11.99
N ALA A 500 -25.84 -6.85 13.26
CA ALA A 500 -26.45 -6.14 14.37
C ALA A 500 -26.08 -4.63 14.34
N TYR A 501 -24.80 -4.35 14.06
CA TYR A 501 -24.25 -3.00 14.01
C TYR A 501 -23.24 -2.83 12.86
N SER A 502 -23.13 -1.61 12.35
CA SER A 502 -22.07 -1.18 11.42
C SER A 502 -21.72 0.29 11.72
N MET A 503 -20.85 0.93 10.92
CA MET A 503 -20.53 2.35 11.11
C MET A 503 -21.80 3.21 11.16
N ALA A 504 -22.00 3.94 12.26
CA ALA A 504 -23.18 4.76 12.47
C ALA A 504 -23.34 5.85 11.39
N PHE A 505 -24.60 6.21 11.10
CA PHE A 505 -24.93 7.36 10.26
C PHE A 505 -24.94 8.67 11.05
N GLY A 506 -24.69 9.79 10.37
CA GLY A 506 -24.92 11.13 10.91
C GLY A 506 -23.91 11.62 11.95
N VAL A 507 -22.91 10.81 12.32
CA VAL A 507 -21.83 11.23 13.24
C VAL A 507 -20.58 11.60 12.45
N ARG A 508 -19.97 12.73 12.79
CA ARG A 508 -18.80 13.27 12.08
C ARG A 508 -17.73 13.66 13.08
N VAL A 509 -16.48 13.57 12.63
CA VAL A 509 -15.32 14.08 13.38
C VAL A 509 -15.55 15.58 13.65
N PRO A 510 -15.48 16.03 14.92
CA PRO A 510 -15.65 17.42 15.27
C PRO A 510 -14.62 18.33 14.62
N ARG A 511 -15.02 19.58 14.36
CA ARG A 511 -14.15 20.66 13.88
C ARG A 511 -14.50 21.95 14.61
N VAL A 512 -13.52 22.84 14.74
CA VAL A 512 -13.68 24.13 15.41
C VAL A 512 -13.30 25.25 14.45
N GLN A 513 -14.27 26.09 14.08
CA GLN A 513 -14.07 27.19 13.12
C GLN A 513 -13.44 26.75 11.78
N GLY A 514 -13.66 25.50 11.35
CA GLY A 514 -13.06 24.95 10.13
C GLY A 514 -11.65 24.35 10.31
N LEU A 515 -11.08 24.41 11.52
CA LEU A 515 -9.85 23.75 11.91
C LEU A 515 -10.11 22.33 12.42
N ASP A 516 -9.11 21.47 12.26
CA ASP A 516 -9.09 20.14 12.86
C ASP A 516 -8.88 20.27 14.37
N VAL A 517 -9.54 19.44 15.17
CA VAL A 517 -9.47 19.52 16.65
C VAL A 517 -8.20 18.90 17.23
N ILE A 518 -7.43 18.15 16.44
CA ILE A 518 -6.15 17.57 16.84
C ILE A 518 -4.97 18.48 16.49
N LYS A 519 -3.92 18.47 17.32
CA LYS A 519 -2.66 19.17 17.07
C LYS A 519 -1.96 18.68 15.78
N PRO A 520 -1.27 19.54 15.03
CA PRO A 520 -0.38 19.15 13.93
C PRO A 520 0.95 18.54 14.45
N PRO A 521 1.83 17.98 13.58
CA PRO A 521 1.63 17.76 12.14
C PRO A 521 0.44 16.87 11.76
N TYR A 522 -0.21 17.20 10.65
CA TYR A 522 -1.33 16.46 10.06
C TYR A 522 -0.88 15.37 9.07
N GLY A 523 0.38 15.43 8.63
CA GLY A 523 1.05 14.40 7.87
C GLY A 523 2.55 14.51 8.07
N ARG A 524 3.25 13.39 7.93
CA ARG A 524 4.69 13.28 8.20
C ARG A 524 5.40 12.42 7.16
N ILE A 525 6.72 12.54 7.13
CA ILE A 525 7.64 11.53 6.62
C ILE A 525 8.57 11.18 7.77
N THR A 526 8.60 9.90 8.15
CA THR A 526 9.45 9.38 9.22
C THR A 526 10.51 8.47 8.62
N ALA A 527 11.79 8.78 8.85
CA ALA A 527 12.91 7.94 8.48
C ALA A 527 13.33 7.06 9.67
N ILE A 528 13.52 5.77 9.44
CA ILE A 528 13.85 4.78 10.48
C ILE A 528 15.05 3.96 10.02
N ASP A 529 16.10 3.91 10.82
CA ASP A 529 17.25 3.03 10.58
C ASP A 529 16.86 1.61 11.00
N MET A 530 16.66 0.73 10.02
CA MET A 530 16.24 -0.65 10.28
C MET A 530 17.38 -1.54 10.76
N ASN A 531 18.63 -1.05 10.81
CA ASN A 531 19.72 -1.74 11.51
C ASN A 531 19.53 -1.69 13.03
N THR A 532 18.95 -0.60 13.56
CA THR A 532 18.84 -0.34 15.01
C THR A 532 17.38 -0.29 15.51
N GLY A 533 16.45 0.05 14.61
CA GLY A 533 15.04 0.32 14.88
C GLY A 533 14.78 1.74 15.40
N ASP A 534 15.76 2.65 15.29
CA ASP A 534 15.67 4.01 15.81
C ASP A 534 15.24 4.99 14.70
N HIS A 535 14.46 6.01 15.07
CA HIS A 535 14.09 7.08 14.13
C HIS A 535 15.32 7.95 13.83
N VAL A 536 15.57 8.20 12.55
CA VAL A 536 16.61 9.11 12.07
C VAL A 536 16.09 10.54 12.11
N PHE A 537 14.94 10.79 11.50
CA PHE A 537 14.22 12.06 11.56
C PHE A 537 12.72 11.84 11.37
N GLN A 538 11.94 12.86 11.74
CA GLN A 538 10.53 12.96 11.42
C GLN A 538 10.21 14.41 11.04
N VAL A 539 9.68 14.61 9.83
CA VAL A 539 9.35 15.94 9.29
C VAL A 539 7.90 16.01 8.85
N ALA A 540 7.31 17.21 8.88
CA ALA A 540 5.99 17.42 8.27
C ALA A 540 6.07 17.20 6.75
N ASN A 541 5.07 16.54 6.18
CA ASN A 541 5.05 16.17 4.76
C ASN A 541 4.85 17.35 3.79
N ALA A 542 4.42 18.50 4.28
CA ALA A 542 4.12 19.70 3.52
C ALA A 542 4.23 20.95 4.39
N ASP A 543 4.14 22.13 3.78
CA ASP A 543 4.02 23.39 4.50
C ASP A 543 2.67 23.57 5.19
N THR A 544 2.57 24.59 6.03
CA THR A 544 1.30 24.99 6.63
C THR A 544 0.37 25.53 5.54
N PRO A 545 -0.77 24.89 5.25
CA PRO A 545 -1.63 25.28 4.14
C PRO A 545 -2.27 26.66 4.39
N ASP A 546 -2.59 27.38 3.31
CA ASP A 546 -3.13 28.74 3.37
C ASP A 546 -4.37 28.87 4.25
N ARG A 547 -5.23 27.83 4.30
CA ARG A 547 -6.43 27.79 5.14
C ARG A 547 -6.12 27.90 6.65
N ILE A 548 -4.92 27.49 7.07
CA ILE A 548 -4.45 27.56 8.45
C ILE A 548 -3.62 28.82 8.64
N LYS A 549 -2.63 29.05 7.76
CA LYS A 549 -1.73 30.21 7.80
C LYS A 549 -2.48 31.55 7.83
N ASN A 550 -3.57 31.66 7.07
CA ASN A 550 -4.37 32.88 6.94
C ASN A 550 -5.65 32.84 7.79
N HIS A 551 -5.79 31.88 8.72
CA HIS A 551 -7.01 31.73 9.51
C HIS A 551 -7.20 32.91 10.48
N PRO A 552 -8.37 33.56 10.56
CA PRO A 552 -8.59 34.73 11.41
C PRO A 552 -8.28 34.48 12.90
N ALA A 553 -8.63 33.30 13.43
CA ALA A 553 -8.36 32.93 14.82
C ALA A 553 -6.89 32.59 15.12
N LEU A 554 -6.02 32.54 14.11
CA LEU A 554 -4.58 32.25 14.24
C LEU A 554 -3.71 33.47 13.95
N GLN A 555 -4.29 34.66 13.82
CA GLN A 555 -3.52 35.90 13.62
C GLN A 555 -2.60 36.16 14.81
N GLY A 556 -1.30 36.29 14.54
CA GLY A 556 -0.27 36.52 15.57
C GLY A 556 0.13 35.28 16.36
N VAL A 557 -0.39 34.10 16.01
CA VAL A 557 0.06 32.81 16.55
C VAL A 557 1.30 32.37 15.78
N ASP A 558 2.35 31.97 16.49
CA ASP A 558 3.52 31.32 15.89
C ASP A 558 3.16 29.87 15.57
N LEU A 559 3.06 29.55 14.28
CA LEU A 559 2.62 28.24 13.80
C LEU A 559 3.82 27.41 13.34
N PRO A 560 3.97 26.16 13.81
CA PRO A 560 4.94 25.26 13.23
C PRO A 560 4.53 24.87 11.80
N ARG A 561 5.42 24.18 11.09
CA ARG A 561 5.08 23.52 9.83
C ARG A 561 4.04 22.42 10.09
N THR A 562 2.79 22.67 9.73
CA THR A 562 1.69 21.78 10.14
C THR A 562 1.53 20.55 9.26
N GLY A 563 2.14 20.52 8.07
CA GLY A 563 1.84 19.50 7.08
C GLY A 563 0.38 19.54 6.63
N VAL A 564 0.03 18.54 5.84
CA VAL A 564 -1.31 18.33 5.30
C VAL A 564 -1.72 16.88 5.51
N PRO A 565 -3.01 16.58 5.74
CA PRO A 565 -3.49 15.23 6.07
C PRO A 565 -3.56 14.32 4.83
N THR A 566 -2.41 14.06 4.22
CA THR A 566 -2.20 13.17 3.08
C THR A 566 -1.05 12.21 3.39
N ARG A 567 -0.90 11.16 2.58
CA ARG A 567 0.30 10.32 2.55
C ARG A 567 1.08 10.71 1.30
N ALA A 568 2.31 11.15 1.50
CA ALA A 568 3.16 11.54 0.39
C ALA A 568 3.52 10.31 -0.46
N GLY A 569 3.45 10.44 -1.79
CA GLY A 569 3.98 9.40 -2.68
C GLY A 569 5.49 9.48 -2.73
N LEU A 570 6.18 8.37 -2.45
CA LEU A 570 7.64 8.36 -2.29
C LEU A 570 8.33 7.59 -3.42
N VAL A 571 9.48 8.11 -3.84
CA VAL A 571 10.48 7.38 -4.62
C VAL A 571 11.87 7.73 -4.12
N LEU A 572 12.74 6.73 -4.03
CA LEU A 572 14.08 6.89 -3.52
C LEU A 572 15.09 6.68 -4.65
N THR A 573 16.08 7.57 -4.73
CA THR A 573 17.27 7.34 -5.55
C THR A 573 18.48 7.08 -4.65
N LYS A 574 19.62 6.73 -5.25
CA LYS A 574 20.89 6.63 -4.54
C LYS A 574 21.26 7.89 -3.78
N THR A 575 20.81 9.06 -4.23
CA THR A 575 21.22 10.37 -3.72
C THR A 575 20.14 11.07 -2.90
N LEU A 576 18.86 10.92 -3.25
CA LEU A 576 17.77 11.76 -2.72
C LEU A 576 16.52 10.94 -2.39
N LEU A 577 15.74 11.44 -1.43
CA LEU A 577 14.35 11.04 -1.23
C LEU A 577 13.44 12.04 -1.93
N PHE A 578 12.53 11.57 -2.77
CA PHE A 578 11.52 12.43 -3.37
C PHE A 578 10.14 12.14 -2.78
N ALA A 579 9.35 13.20 -2.59
CA ALA A 579 7.99 13.10 -2.09
C ALA A 579 7.04 14.09 -2.77
N GLY A 580 5.92 13.59 -3.30
CA GLY A 580 4.78 14.43 -3.70
C GLY A 580 3.83 14.62 -2.52
N GLU A 581 3.17 15.78 -2.41
CA GLU A 581 2.24 16.03 -1.28
C GLU A 581 1.00 15.11 -1.27
N GLY A 582 0.77 14.33 -2.33
CA GLY A 582 -0.36 13.42 -2.45
C GLY A 582 -1.72 14.11 -2.63
N GLY A 583 -2.77 13.31 -2.83
CA GLY A 583 -4.15 13.76 -2.98
C GLY A 583 -5.07 13.36 -1.81
N GLY A 584 -6.30 13.88 -1.79
CA GLY A 584 -7.36 13.41 -0.89
C GLY A 584 -7.42 14.03 0.52
N GLY A 585 -6.54 14.99 0.83
CA GLY A 585 -6.55 15.77 2.07
C GLY A 585 -6.66 17.28 1.78
N PRO A 586 -7.35 18.07 2.64
CA PRO A 586 -7.45 19.53 2.44
C PRO A 586 -6.11 20.24 2.66
N GLY A 587 -5.68 20.99 1.66
CA GLY A 587 -4.51 21.86 1.73
C GLY A 587 -3.26 21.36 1.00
N ALA A 588 -3.30 20.15 0.42
CA ALA A 588 -2.23 19.67 -0.45
C ALA A 588 -2.07 20.57 -1.68
N SER A 589 -0.83 20.87 -2.02
CA SER A 589 -0.39 21.71 -3.12
C SER A 589 0.28 20.85 -4.20
N PRO A 590 0.30 21.31 -5.47
CA PRO A 590 0.95 20.59 -6.56
C PRO A 590 2.48 20.77 -6.49
N ILE A 591 3.10 20.30 -5.41
CA ILE A 591 4.53 20.43 -5.13
C ILE A 591 5.14 19.04 -5.00
N PHE A 592 6.28 18.84 -5.66
CA PHE A 592 7.15 17.69 -5.50
C PHE A 592 8.44 18.15 -4.82
N ARG A 593 8.89 17.44 -3.78
CA ARG A 593 10.07 17.85 -3.01
C ARG A 593 11.16 16.79 -3.08
N ALA A 594 12.40 17.25 -3.14
CA ALA A 594 13.58 16.44 -2.92
C ALA A 594 14.14 16.72 -1.53
N TYR A 595 14.45 15.66 -0.80
CA TYR A 595 14.97 15.70 0.57
C TYR A 595 16.35 15.07 0.63
N ASP A 596 17.19 15.60 1.51
CA ASP A 596 18.36 14.89 2.01
C ASP A 596 17.89 13.66 2.81
N LYS A 597 18.43 12.50 2.43
CA LYS A 597 18.03 11.19 2.97
C LYS A 597 18.41 10.99 4.44
N GLN A 598 19.41 11.72 4.95
CA GLN A 598 19.90 11.56 6.31
C GLN A 598 19.31 12.59 7.26
N THR A 599 19.04 13.80 6.79
CA THR A 599 18.59 14.91 7.65
C THR A 599 17.11 15.23 7.52
N GLY A 600 16.48 14.87 6.39
CA GLY A 600 15.10 15.26 6.08
C GLY A 600 14.96 16.74 5.69
N GLU A 601 16.08 17.44 5.44
CA GLU A 601 16.07 18.80 4.93
C GLU A 601 15.60 18.82 3.47
N ILE A 602 14.79 19.83 3.12
CA ILE A 602 14.36 20.04 1.73
C ILE A 602 15.52 20.63 0.95
N VAL A 603 15.93 19.92 -0.10
CA VAL A 603 16.99 20.34 -1.02
C VAL A 603 16.40 21.16 -2.18
N ALA A 604 15.24 20.76 -2.68
CA ALA A 604 14.52 21.48 -3.73
C ALA A 604 13.01 21.26 -3.65
N GLU A 605 12.27 22.27 -4.11
CA GLU A 605 10.83 22.19 -4.39
C GLU A 605 10.62 22.36 -5.90
N ILE A 606 9.77 21.51 -6.46
CA ILE A 606 9.52 21.40 -7.89
C ILE A 606 8.01 21.55 -8.09
N ASP A 607 7.61 22.52 -8.90
CA ASP A 607 6.20 22.74 -9.22
C ASP A 607 5.68 21.63 -10.13
N LEU A 608 4.53 21.05 -9.78
CA LEU A 608 3.78 20.13 -10.61
C LEU A 608 2.59 20.87 -11.24
N PRO A 609 2.10 20.40 -12.41
CA PRO A 609 0.90 21.00 -13.00
C PRO A 609 -0.38 20.64 -12.24
N ASN A 610 -0.35 19.60 -11.39
CA ASN A 610 -1.45 19.22 -10.52
C ASN A 610 -0.95 18.40 -9.30
N MET A 611 -1.85 18.04 -8.38
CA MET A 611 -1.47 17.24 -7.22
C MET A 611 -1.03 15.84 -7.64
N GLN A 612 0.02 15.32 -7.01
CA GLN A 612 0.45 13.94 -7.18
C GLN A 612 -0.68 12.97 -6.77
N SER A 613 -1.11 12.13 -7.71
CA SER A 613 -2.17 11.13 -7.49
C SER A 613 -1.66 9.70 -7.56
N GLY A 614 -0.75 9.41 -8.49
CA GLY A 614 -0.04 8.14 -8.61
C GLY A 614 1.29 8.17 -7.87
N GLN A 615 1.84 7.01 -7.48
CA GLN A 615 3.16 7.02 -6.85
C GLN A 615 4.25 7.39 -7.87
N PRO A 616 5.25 8.19 -7.48
CA PRO A 616 6.34 8.54 -8.38
C PRO A 616 7.25 7.33 -8.63
N MET A 617 7.82 7.27 -9.83
CA MET A 617 8.81 6.27 -10.25
C MET A 617 9.91 6.95 -11.07
N THR A 618 11.08 6.32 -11.20
CA THR A 618 12.20 6.87 -11.97
C THR A 618 12.73 5.82 -12.94
N TYR A 619 13.20 6.27 -14.09
CA TYR A 619 13.75 5.42 -15.14
C TYR A 619 14.79 6.21 -15.96
N GLU A 620 15.58 5.51 -16.77
CA GLU A 620 16.56 6.09 -17.69
C GLU A 620 16.26 5.64 -19.13
N VAL A 621 16.34 6.57 -20.08
CA VAL A 621 16.31 6.27 -21.51
C VAL A 621 17.37 7.09 -22.21
N ASP A 622 18.15 6.44 -23.08
CA ASP A 622 19.22 7.07 -23.86
C ASP A 622 20.20 7.90 -23.00
N GLY A 623 20.49 7.43 -21.78
CA GLY A 623 21.39 8.10 -20.83
C GLY A 623 20.80 9.32 -20.12
N LYS A 624 19.48 9.55 -20.23
CA LYS A 624 18.76 10.61 -19.52
C LYS A 624 17.80 10.01 -18.50
N GLN A 625 17.95 10.42 -17.24
CA GLN A 625 17.10 10.02 -16.13
C GLN A 625 15.82 10.87 -16.12
N TYR A 626 14.70 10.20 -15.89
CA TYR A 626 13.37 10.79 -15.75
C TYR A 626 12.75 10.40 -14.40
N ILE A 627 11.89 11.26 -13.87
CA ILE A 627 10.96 10.93 -12.78
C ILE A 627 9.55 11.13 -13.29
N ALA A 628 8.73 10.08 -13.28
CA ALA A 628 7.35 10.15 -13.77
C ALA A 628 6.31 9.83 -12.68
N MET A 629 5.17 10.48 -12.78
CA MET A 629 4.02 10.24 -11.90
C MET A 629 2.71 10.73 -12.55
N PHE A 630 1.59 10.14 -12.14
CA PHE A 630 0.30 10.73 -12.43
C PHE A 630 0.01 11.91 -11.50
N VAL A 631 -0.52 12.97 -12.08
CA VAL A 631 -1.03 14.15 -11.38
C VAL A 631 -2.49 14.39 -11.75
N SER A 632 -3.31 14.70 -10.75
CA SER A 632 -4.75 14.87 -10.88
C SER A 632 -5.28 15.98 -9.96
N GLY A 633 -6.44 16.53 -10.28
CA GLY A 633 -7.09 17.53 -9.42
C GLY A 633 -8.40 18.07 -9.98
N ASN A 634 -9.08 18.90 -9.20
CA ASN A 634 -10.46 19.29 -9.45
C ASN A 634 -10.67 20.20 -10.67
N ALA A 635 -9.61 20.85 -11.17
CA ALA A 635 -9.69 21.88 -12.22
C ALA A 635 -9.14 21.45 -13.59
N GLY A 636 -8.77 20.17 -13.77
CA GLY A 636 -8.19 19.67 -15.02
C GLY A 636 -8.25 18.16 -15.14
N ALA A 637 -8.10 17.65 -16.37
CA ALA A 637 -7.98 16.22 -16.59
C ALA A 637 -6.67 15.68 -16.01
N THR A 638 -6.68 14.42 -15.61
CA THR A 638 -5.48 13.71 -15.18
C THR A 638 -4.39 13.70 -16.25
N GLN A 639 -3.13 13.81 -15.82
CA GLN A 639 -1.96 13.77 -16.69
C GLN A 639 -0.90 12.85 -16.11
N LEU A 640 -0.20 12.11 -16.98
CA LEU A 640 1.11 11.54 -16.66
C LEU A 640 2.17 12.60 -17.00
N VAL A 641 3.03 12.94 -16.05
CA VAL A 641 4.13 13.89 -16.27
C VAL A 641 5.45 13.18 -16.09
N ALA A 642 6.44 13.53 -16.90
CA ALA A 642 7.83 13.12 -16.73
C ALA A 642 8.71 14.35 -16.54
N LEU A 643 9.46 14.37 -15.45
CA LEU A 643 10.44 15.39 -15.10
C LEU A 643 11.83 14.90 -15.51
N ALA A 644 12.67 15.79 -16.03
CA ALA A 644 14.09 15.51 -16.28
C ALA A 644 14.92 16.81 -16.20
N LEU A 645 16.24 16.65 -16.12
CA LEU A 645 17.17 17.78 -16.30
C LEU A 645 17.08 18.28 -17.77
N PRO A 646 17.31 19.57 -18.04
CA PRO A 646 17.21 20.15 -19.38
C PRO A 646 18.11 19.46 -20.42
#